data_AF-A0A1I4MG62-F1
#
_entry.id   AF-A0A1I4MG62-F1
#
_cell.length_a   1.000
_cell.length_b   1.000
_cell.length_c   1.000
_cell.angle_alpha   90.00
_cell.angle_beta   90.00
_cell.angle_gamma   90.00
#
_symmetry.space_group_name_H-M   'P 1'
#
loop_
_entity.id
_entity.type
_entity.pdbx_description
1 polymer ?
#
loop_
_entity_poly.entity_id
_entity_poly.type
_entity_poly.pdbx_seq_one_letter_code
_entity_poly.pdbx_strand_id
1 'polypeptide(L)'
;MLTQENYPLKEMGVVVLAKVSTVAVPKSSNVYIDSLIFGGIRWDQKSGPISYAFHQGDEGMAPWTSADKAAFKLAFSLFSNVANVSFAEAADPEGANLNLGLIKGSIPGAEQLVAFMVPPGLQLADGPPPGTGLFSIGAHPNWYGQLSQGGYSFATIIHELGHGLGLSHPHDNAGGSSLFPGVDGYDAEGGPLLKPDGTVDFARDTGDDDLNIGLNTMMSYNNIGQSYAPNAAANFGFEGTPMALDIAALQHLYGANMTYRTGNDTYRLPQADKVGTFWSSIWDAGGIDTISNEGSNRAATINLQAAPLTGPKAGGYVSAIKGNAVHGGYTIANRVTIENAIGGKADDKIVGNAAANRIDGGGGADVMIGKEGNDTYLVDNRKDLVGEVNGQGNDTVISTVSYGLLEGSSVETLRLASTTGRAALNLDGNGFANTLIGNAGNNRLDGKGGADTLSGLAGDDRYVVDSAKDRVIEAKGQGNDTVFSTVSYALAKGQEIESLHLAKPDSKAALNLTGNEFDNALVGNAGHNRLDGGTGDDMLSGKGGNDRYYVDSSFDQVFEAKGQGVDTVVSTVTYSLDKGQEVERLELAPSTGATGLNLTGNEFDNTLVGNAGRNILNGGGGADKLYGLKGDDLYLVDNTGDQVFEVQGQGQDGILSTVTYTLAKGQEIEDLVLSSSTGKTSLDLTGNEFANTLIGNEGVNWLDGGAGADVMRANGGDDVYIVDNTKDRVLEDVGRGDDIVKTHVSYTLLAGQEIERLWAAEPEDARNISLTGNEFGQEIYADAGNNRIDGGLGNDHLFGGPGADTYVFSTKLGRDNVDQIYIYGSQDPGDPRDMIELSKLIFSALAPGQLAESAFKAIDHAKVDADDRILYKQATGEVFYDADGSGKAGAQLFAVVENKGELKAGDFLIA
;
A
#
# COMPACT_ATOMS: atom_id res chain seq x y z
N MET A 1 -22.18 -27.61 67.14
CA MET A 1 -20.84 -27.82 67.70
C MET A 1 -20.81 -29.13 68.49
N LEU A 2 -20.25 -30.18 67.88
CA LEU A 2 -19.96 -31.44 68.57
C LEU A 2 -18.61 -31.29 69.29
N THR A 3 -18.64 -30.95 70.58
CA THR A 3 -17.44 -31.03 71.43
C THR A 3 -17.19 -32.49 71.83
N GLN A 4 -15.99 -32.79 72.32
CA GLN A 4 -15.66 -34.10 72.91
C GLN A 4 -16.66 -34.52 74.03
N GLU A 5 -17.39 -33.56 74.60
CA GLU A 5 -18.41 -33.76 75.65
C GLU A 5 -19.85 -33.95 75.13
N ASN A 6 -20.15 -33.60 73.86
CA ASN A 6 -21.52 -33.58 73.29
C ASN A 6 -21.76 -34.62 72.18
N TYR A 7 -20.93 -35.66 72.07
CA TYR A 7 -21.12 -36.71 71.07
C TYR A 7 -22.30 -37.63 71.46
N PRO A 8 -23.35 -37.79 70.64
CA PRO A 8 -24.59 -38.47 71.00
C PRO A 8 -24.51 -40.00 71.23
N LEU A 9 -23.32 -40.62 71.12
CA LEU A 9 -23.17 -42.05 70.87
C LEU A 9 -22.65 -42.87 72.08
N LYS A 10 -22.83 -42.37 73.32
CA LYS A 10 -22.32 -42.97 74.56
C LYS A 10 -22.81 -44.40 74.88
N GLU A 11 -23.81 -44.93 74.16
CA GLU A 11 -24.43 -46.25 74.45
C GLU A 11 -24.27 -47.31 73.34
N MET A 12 -23.40 -47.11 72.35
CA MET A 12 -23.13 -48.15 71.35
C MET A 12 -22.06 -49.12 71.87
N GLY A 13 -22.49 -50.30 72.32
CA GLY A 13 -21.62 -51.40 72.79
C GLY A 13 -20.80 -52.05 71.67
N VAL A 14 -20.02 -51.27 70.92
CA VAL A 14 -19.10 -51.76 69.89
C VAL A 14 -17.77 -52.11 70.55
N VAL A 15 -17.36 -53.36 70.37
CA VAL A 15 -16.19 -53.98 70.97
C VAL A 15 -14.89 -53.37 70.43
N VAL A 16 -13.91 -53.29 71.34
CA VAL A 16 -12.57 -52.72 71.20
C VAL A 16 -11.67 -53.52 70.23
N LEU A 17 -10.72 -52.81 69.60
CA LEU A 17 -9.38 -53.18 69.04
C LEU A 17 -9.29 -52.82 67.52
N ALA A 18 -8.26 -52.15 66.98
CA ALA A 18 -6.84 -52.09 67.32
C ALA A 18 -6.18 -50.74 66.94
N LYS A 19 -4.90 -50.57 67.35
CA LYS A 19 -4.02 -49.44 66.97
C LYS A 19 -3.84 -49.36 65.46
N VAL A 20 -4.53 -48.44 64.80
CA VAL A 20 -4.28 -48.13 63.40
C VAL A 20 -3.45 -46.85 63.32
N SER A 21 -2.33 -46.90 62.58
CA SER A 21 -1.34 -45.81 62.53
C SER A 21 -1.92 -44.61 61.80
N THR A 22 -1.80 -43.42 62.41
CA THR A 22 -2.16 -42.14 61.81
C THR A 22 -0.93 -41.25 61.70
N VAL A 23 -0.98 -40.31 60.78
CA VAL A 23 0.11 -39.36 60.50
C VAL A 23 -0.43 -37.94 60.63
N ALA A 24 0.27 -37.11 61.41
CA ALA A 24 0.01 -35.68 61.45
C ALA A 24 0.64 -34.99 60.23
N VAL A 25 -0.11 -34.10 59.61
CA VAL A 25 0.23 -33.29 58.45
C VAL A 25 0.21 -31.82 58.88
N PRO A 26 1.27 -31.04 58.61
CA PRO A 26 1.29 -29.61 58.92
C PRO A 26 0.19 -28.83 58.20
N LYS A 27 -0.12 -27.62 58.69
CA LYS A 27 -1.03 -26.69 58.01
C LYS A 27 -0.52 -26.33 56.60
N SER A 28 -1.45 -26.16 55.67
CA SER A 28 -1.21 -25.80 54.27
C SER A 28 -0.90 -24.31 54.06
N SER A 29 -1.23 -23.46 55.04
CA SER A 29 -1.21 -21.99 54.93
C SER A 29 -2.28 -21.43 53.98
N ASN A 30 -3.24 -22.25 53.54
CA ASN A 30 -4.44 -21.83 52.84
C ASN A 30 -5.64 -21.99 53.76
N VAL A 31 -6.40 -20.92 53.99
CA VAL A 31 -7.50 -20.91 54.96
C VAL A 31 -8.57 -21.95 54.63
N TYR A 32 -8.93 -22.14 53.36
CA TYR A 32 -9.99 -23.07 52.98
C TYR A 32 -9.54 -24.52 53.16
N ILE A 33 -8.29 -24.84 52.79
CA ILE A 33 -7.73 -26.17 53.00
C ILE A 33 -7.58 -26.46 54.50
N ASP A 34 -7.05 -25.52 55.28
CA ASP A 34 -6.81 -25.69 56.72
C ASP A 34 -8.11 -25.83 57.52
N SER A 35 -9.20 -25.24 57.03
CA SER A 35 -10.54 -25.42 57.59
C SER A 35 -11.16 -26.78 57.23
N LEU A 36 -10.82 -27.36 56.08
CA LEU A 36 -11.31 -28.68 55.67
C LEU A 36 -10.51 -29.85 56.24
N ILE A 37 -9.35 -29.67 56.89
CA ILE A 37 -8.55 -30.79 57.41
C ILE A 37 -8.75 -30.97 58.92
N PHE A 38 -9.33 -32.11 59.33
CA PHE A 38 -9.60 -32.41 60.74
C PHE A 38 -8.30 -32.66 61.51
N GLY A 39 -7.81 -31.62 62.19
CA GLY A 39 -6.55 -31.65 62.95
C GLY A 39 -5.29 -31.94 62.12
N GLY A 40 -5.40 -31.91 60.79
CA GLY A 40 -4.33 -32.33 59.89
C GLY A 40 -3.95 -33.81 60.07
N ILE A 41 -4.88 -34.68 60.47
CA ILE A 41 -4.57 -36.10 60.71
C ILE A 41 -5.09 -36.96 59.55
N ARG A 42 -4.26 -37.89 59.08
CA ARG A 42 -4.62 -38.88 58.05
C ARG A 42 -4.24 -40.30 58.45
N TRP A 43 -4.74 -41.29 57.71
CA TRP A 43 -4.28 -42.67 57.83
C TRP A 43 -2.85 -42.84 57.31
N ASP A 44 -2.04 -43.66 57.99
CA ASP A 44 -0.72 -44.05 57.51
C ASP A 44 -0.83 -45.08 56.39
N GLN A 45 -0.26 -44.77 55.24
CA GLN A 45 -0.26 -45.65 54.06
C GLN A 45 1.10 -46.32 53.79
N LYS A 46 2.10 -46.12 54.67
CA LYS A 46 3.38 -46.84 54.56
C LYS A 46 3.23 -48.34 54.78
N SER A 47 2.22 -48.75 55.56
CA SER A 47 1.93 -50.14 55.89
C SER A 47 1.03 -50.86 54.89
N GLY A 48 0.51 -50.17 53.86
CA GLY A 48 -0.41 -50.73 52.87
C GLY A 48 -1.62 -49.82 52.58
N PRO A 49 -2.59 -50.30 51.78
CA PRO A 49 -3.82 -49.57 51.49
C PRO A 49 -4.66 -49.34 52.75
N ILE A 50 -5.51 -48.31 52.73
CA ILE A 50 -6.53 -48.09 53.75
C ILE A 50 -7.53 -49.24 53.66
N SER A 51 -7.61 -50.05 54.71
CA SER A 51 -8.50 -51.20 54.75
C SER A 51 -9.94 -50.79 55.08
N TYR A 52 -10.93 -51.37 54.42
CA TYR A 52 -12.35 -51.11 54.73
C TYR A 52 -13.14 -52.41 54.88
N ALA A 53 -14.19 -52.39 55.70
CA ALA A 53 -15.08 -53.52 55.89
C ALA A 53 -16.55 -53.10 55.91
N PHE A 54 -17.40 -53.94 55.31
CA PHE A 54 -18.85 -53.81 55.38
C PHE A 54 -19.37 -54.63 56.57
N HIS A 55 -19.55 -53.96 57.71
CA HIS A 55 -20.05 -54.57 58.92
C HIS A 55 -21.53 -54.93 58.80
N GLN A 56 -21.87 -56.12 59.28
CA GLN A 56 -23.19 -56.72 59.15
C GLN A 56 -23.40 -57.79 60.22
N GLY A 57 -24.68 -58.08 60.54
CA GLY A 57 -25.06 -59.19 61.41
C GLY A 57 -25.53 -58.78 62.80
N ASP A 58 -25.28 -57.52 63.21
CA ASP A 58 -25.78 -56.98 64.47
C ASP A 58 -27.26 -56.59 64.40
N GLU A 59 -27.93 -56.63 65.56
CA GLU A 59 -29.33 -56.23 65.68
C GLU A 59 -29.52 -54.75 65.29
N GLY A 60 -30.50 -54.46 64.43
CA GLY A 60 -30.73 -53.10 63.90
C GLY A 60 -29.99 -52.77 62.60
N MET A 61 -28.98 -53.56 62.21
CA MET A 61 -28.30 -53.38 60.92
C MET A 61 -29.10 -53.93 59.73
N ALA A 62 -28.98 -53.25 58.60
CA ALA A 62 -29.51 -53.67 57.31
C ALA A 62 -28.48 -54.50 56.54
N PRO A 63 -28.91 -55.48 55.73
CA PRO A 63 -28.01 -56.21 54.87
C PRO A 63 -27.46 -55.31 53.76
N TRP A 64 -26.18 -55.45 53.44
CA TRP A 64 -25.56 -54.78 52.30
C TRP A 64 -26.01 -55.41 50.99
N THR A 65 -26.64 -54.63 50.11
CA THR A 65 -26.94 -55.06 48.75
C THR A 65 -25.71 -54.91 47.84
N SER A 66 -25.73 -55.56 46.68
CA SER A 66 -24.68 -55.37 45.66
C SER A 66 -24.60 -53.92 45.17
N ALA A 67 -25.74 -53.21 45.12
CA ALA A 67 -25.79 -51.81 44.72
C ALA A 67 -25.14 -50.90 45.77
N ASP A 68 -25.38 -51.16 47.06
CA ASP A 68 -24.71 -50.42 48.15
C ASP A 68 -23.20 -50.60 48.04
N LYS A 69 -22.71 -51.84 47.99
CA LYS A 69 -21.27 -52.11 47.90
C LYS A 69 -20.63 -51.49 46.65
N ALA A 70 -21.35 -51.48 45.52
CA ALA A 70 -20.87 -50.85 44.30
C ALA A 70 -20.74 -49.32 44.44
N ALA A 71 -21.69 -48.65 45.10
CA ALA A 71 -21.64 -47.21 45.35
C ALA A 71 -20.43 -46.84 46.23
N PHE A 72 -20.19 -47.56 47.32
CA PHE A 72 -19.02 -47.32 48.18
C PHE A 72 -17.69 -47.60 47.45
N LYS A 73 -17.60 -48.68 46.67
CA LYS A 73 -16.40 -49.00 45.88
C LYS A 73 -16.13 -47.95 44.80
N LEU A 74 -17.17 -47.39 44.20
CA LEU A 74 -17.04 -46.26 43.28
C LEU A 74 -16.51 -45.03 44.03
N ALA A 75 -17.08 -44.68 45.19
CA ALA A 75 -16.62 -43.57 46.02
C ALA A 75 -15.12 -43.69 46.39
N PHE A 76 -14.67 -44.86 46.83
CA PHE A 76 -13.24 -45.13 47.08
C PHE A 76 -12.36 -44.91 45.84
N SER A 77 -12.85 -45.31 44.67
CA SER A 77 -12.14 -45.09 43.41
C SER A 77 -12.03 -43.61 43.09
N LEU A 78 -13.09 -42.82 43.33
CA LEU A 78 -13.07 -41.36 43.11
C LEU A 78 -12.03 -40.65 43.98
N PHE A 79 -11.86 -41.04 45.24
CA PHE A 79 -10.77 -40.53 46.08
C PHE A 79 -9.39 -40.94 45.57
N SER A 80 -9.25 -42.19 45.13
CA SER A 80 -7.99 -42.72 44.59
C SER A 80 -7.62 -42.07 43.25
N ASN A 81 -8.60 -41.58 42.50
CA ASN A 81 -8.35 -40.86 41.24
C ASN A 81 -7.64 -39.52 41.49
N VAL A 82 -7.98 -38.82 42.58
CA VAL A 82 -7.53 -37.44 42.83
C VAL A 82 -6.35 -37.33 43.79
N ALA A 83 -6.16 -38.33 44.66
CA ALA A 83 -5.10 -38.35 45.66
C ALA A 83 -4.39 -39.72 45.70
N ASN A 84 -3.17 -39.76 46.24
CA ASN A 84 -2.36 -40.98 46.38
C ASN A 84 -2.87 -41.89 47.52
N VAL A 85 -4.15 -42.20 47.47
CA VAL A 85 -4.85 -43.07 48.40
C VAL A 85 -5.24 -44.36 47.68
N SER A 86 -5.15 -45.50 48.38
CA SER A 86 -5.61 -46.79 47.86
C SER A 86 -6.38 -47.53 48.94
N PHE A 87 -7.35 -48.33 48.52
CA PHE A 87 -8.30 -49.01 49.41
C PHE A 87 -8.33 -50.51 49.16
N ALA A 88 -8.47 -51.30 50.22
CA ALA A 88 -8.63 -52.75 50.13
C ALA A 88 -9.72 -53.25 51.08
N GLU A 89 -10.60 -54.14 50.61
CA GLU A 89 -11.62 -54.76 51.47
C GLU A 89 -10.92 -55.73 52.43
N ALA A 90 -11.11 -55.54 53.73
CA ALA A 90 -10.56 -56.40 54.77
C ALA A 90 -11.39 -57.68 54.88
N ALA A 91 -10.71 -58.81 55.14
CA ALA A 91 -11.37 -60.08 55.41
C ALA A 91 -12.03 -60.12 56.80
N ASP A 92 -11.51 -59.31 57.74
CA ASP A 92 -11.99 -59.16 59.11
C ASP A 92 -12.48 -57.72 59.34
N PRO A 93 -13.74 -57.51 59.75
CA PRO A 93 -14.23 -56.19 60.15
C PRO A 93 -13.51 -55.62 61.38
N GLU A 94 -12.98 -56.48 62.25
CA GLU A 94 -12.17 -56.07 63.40
C GLU A 94 -10.77 -55.67 62.93
N GLY A 95 -10.44 -54.37 63.04
CA GLY A 95 -9.13 -53.81 62.69
C GLY A 95 -9.03 -53.16 61.29
N ALA A 96 -10.14 -53.05 60.55
CA ALA A 96 -10.17 -52.22 59.34
C ALA A 96 -9.99 -50.73 59.67
N ASN A 97 -9.33 -49.94 58.79
CA ASN A 97 -9.26 -48.49 58.94
C ASN A 97 -10.65 -47.85 58.89
N LEU A 98 -11.51 -48.33 57.99
CA LEU A 98 -12.87 -47.83 57.79
C LEU A 98 -13.87 -48.98 58.01
N ASN A 99 -14.72 -48.84 59.02
CA ASN A 99 -15.73 -49.83 59.36
C ASN A 99 -17.12 -49.23 59.07
N LEU A 100 -17.80 -49.78 58.06
CA LEU A 100 -19.01 -49.22 57.48
C LEU A 100 -20.24 -50.06 57.85
N GLY A 101 -21.29 -49.45 58.37
CA GLY A 101 -22.56 -50.11 58.70
C GLY A 101 -23.78 -49.42 58.08
N LEU A 102 -24.75 -50.21 57.63
CA LEU A 102 -26.10 -49.73 57.25
C LEU A 102 -27.08 -50.00 58.39
N ILE A 103 -27.87 -48.99 58.78
CA ILE A 103 -28.88 -49.09 59.84
C ILE A 103 -30.27 -49.07 59.22
N LYS A 104 -31.17 -49.97 59.67
CA LYS A 104 -32.56 -50.06 59.17
C LYS A 104 -33.44 -48.88 59.59
N GLY A 105 -33.29 -48.40 60.83
CA GLY A 105 -34.01 -47.27 61.42
C GLY A 105 -33.14 -46.02 61.49
N SER A 106 -33.41 -45.13 62.44
CA SER A 106 -32.53 -43.99 62.74
C SER A 106 -31.27 -44.41 63.49
N ILE A 107 -30.24 -43.56 63.45
CA ILE A 107 -29.01 -43.75 64.23
C ILE A 107 -29.34 -43.56 65.73
N PRO A 108 -29.13 -44.57 66.59
CA PRO A 108 -29.47 -44.46 68.01
C PRO A 108 -28.74 -43.31 68.71
N GLY A 109 -29.48 -42.45 69.42
CA GLY A 109 -28.94 -41.27 70.10
C GLY A 109 -28.72 -40.06 69.19
N ALA A 110 -28.82 -40.24 67.88
CA ALA A 110 -28.62 -39.21 66.87
C ALA A 110 -29.70 -39.31 65.77
N GLU A 111 -30.97 -39.33 66.18
CA GLU A 111 -32.08 -39.75 65.31
C GLU A 111 -32.33 -38.82 64.12
N GLN A 112 -31.76 -37.61 64.15
CA GLN A 112 -31.83 -36.60 63.08
C GLN A 112 -30.72 -36.74 62.02
N LEU A 113 -29.71 -37.58 62.24
CA LEU A 113 -28.61 -37.77 61.29
C LEU A 113 -28.95 -38.81 60.23
N VAL A 114 -28.67 -38.47 58.97
CA VAL A 114 -28.78 -39.40 57.82
C VAL A 114 -27.57 -40.32 57.72
N ALA A 115 -26.40 -39.85 58.14
CA ALA A 115 -25.18 -40.62 58.30
C ALA A 115 -24.22 -39.90 59.27
N PHE A 116 -23.17 -40.59 59.71
CA PHE A 116 -21.98 -39.96 60.29
C PHE A 116 -20.75 -40.85 60.07
N MET A 117 -19.57 -40.23 60.14
CA MET A 117 -18.28 -40.91 60.11
C MET A 117 -17.31 -40.28 61.11
N VAL A 118 -16.61 -41.11 61.89
CA VAL A 118 -15.59 -40.64 62.83
C VAL A 118 -14.25 -40.45 62.10
N PRO A 119 -13.64 -39.24 62.11
CA PRO A 119 -12.38 -39.00 61.41
C PRO A 119 -11.18 -39.69 62.12
N PRO A 120 -10.06 -39.96 61.41
CA PRO A 120 -8.87 -40.64 61.95
C PRO A 120 -8.24 -39.95 63.18
N GLY A 121 -8.47 -38.65 63.33
CA GLY A 121 -7.92 -37.84 64.42
C GLY A 121 -8.77 -37.79 65.70
N LEU A 122 -9.98 -38.34 65.71
CA LEU A 122 -10.92 -38.18 66.83
C LEU A 122 -11.06 -39.47 67.64
N GLN A 123 -10.41 -39.53 68.80
CA GLN A 123 -10.62 -40.60 69.78
C GLN A 123 -11.67 -40.18 70.82
N LEU A 124 -12.78 -40.90 70.87
CA LEU A 124 -13.81 -40.76 71.91
C LEU A 124 -13.55 -41.77 73.04
N ALA A 125 -13.76 -41.36 74.29
CA ALA A 125 -13.48 -42.20 75.46
C ALA A 125 -14.49 -43.35 75.63
N ASP A 126 -15.76 -43.09 75.33
CA ASP A 126 -16.90 -44.03 75.43
C ASP A 126 -17.73 -44.05 74.12
N GLY A 127 -17.09 -43.81 72.97
CA GLY A 127 -17.74 -43.70 71.66
C GLY A 127 -17.11 -44.60 70.59
N PRO A 128 -17.70 -44.66 69.39
CA PRO A 128 -17.17 -45.47 68.30
C PRO A 128 -15.72 -45.06 67.94
N PRO A 129 -14.85 -46.02 67.58
CA PRO A 129 -13.46 -45.72 67.24
C PRO A 129 -13.34 -44.91 65.94
N PRO A 130 -12.19 -44.24 65.72
CA PRO A 130 -11.87 -43.60 64.44
C PRO A 130 -12.12 -44.53 63.26
N GLY A 131 -12.73 -44.01 62.19
CA GLY A 131 -13.06 -44.77 60.99
C GLY A 131 -14.41 -45.50 61.03
N THR A 132 -15.19 -45.38 62.10
CA THR A 132 -16.56 -45.92 62.15
C THR A 132 -17.52 -45.04 61.38
N GLY A 133 -18.22 -45.60 60.40
CA GLY A 133 -19.22 -44.92 59.58
C GLY A 133 -20.56 -45.64 59.58
N LEU A 134 -21.64 -44.94 59.95
CA LEU A 134 -22.99 -45.49 59.99
C LEU A 134 -23.93 -44.68 59.09
N PHE A 135 -24.67 -45.40 58.24
CA PHE A 135 -25.59 -44.81 57.26
C PHE A 135 -27.02 -45.29 57.54
N SER A 136 -27.94 -44.35 57.71
CA SER A 136 -29.32 -44.62 58.13
C SER A 136 -30.26 -44.71 56.93
N ILE A 137 -30.73 -45.92 56.62
CA ILE A 137 -31.75 -46.12 55.57
C ILE A 137 -33.11 -45.60 56.06
N GLY A 138 -33.37 -45.65 57.38
CA GLY A 138 -34.62 -45.19 57.98
C GLY A 138 -34.77 -43.67 57.98
N ALA A 139 -33.68 -42.93 58.23
CA ALA A 139 -33.66 -41.46 58.13
C ALA A 139 -33.48 -40.96 56.69
N HIS A 140 -33.14 -41.84 55.75
CA HIS A 140 -32.94 -41.53 54.34
C HIS A 140 -33.84 -42.40 53.43
N PRO A 141 -35.16 -42.11 53.35
CA PRO A 141 -36.14 -43.02 52.74
C PRO A 141 -35.94 -43.29 51.23
N ASN A 142 -35.23 -42.42 50.50
CA ASN A 142 -34.92 -42.58 49.08
C ASN A 142 -33.58 -43.29 48.81
N TRP A 143 -32.96 -43.89 49.84
CA TRP A 143 -31.60 -44.46 49.79
C TRP A 143 -31.32 -45.23 48.50
N TYR A 144 -32.06 -46.31 48.27
CA TYR A 144 -31.84 -47.21 47.13
C TYR A 144 -32.09 -46.55 45.76
N GLY A 145 -32.90 -45.49 45.70
CA GLY A 145 -33.20 -44.78 44.45
C GLY A 145 -32.15 -43.73 44.06
N GLN A 146 -31.21 -43.42 44.96
CA GLN A 146 -30.26 -42.31 44.84
C GLN A 146 -28.79 -42.74 45.03
N LEU A 147 -28.48 -44.03 44.89
CA LEU A 147 -27.12 -44.59 45.00
C LEU A 147 -26.19 -44.32 43.81
N SER A 148 -26.70 -43.75 42.71
CA SER A 148 -25.89 -43.39 41.54
C SER A 148 -25.27 -42.01 41.71
N GLN A 149 -24.14 -41.72 41.03
CA GLN A 149 -23.56 -40.37 41.01
C GLN A 149 -24.62 -39.32 40.62
N GLY A 150 -24.68 -38.25 41.42
CA GLY A 150 -25.71 -37.22 41.32
C GLY A 150 -26.94 -37.46 42.20
N GLY A 151 -27.12 -38.64 42.79
CA GLY A 151 -28.14 -38.86 43.81
C GLY A 151 -27.67 -38.45 45.20
N TYR A 152 -28.61 -38.02 46.04
CA TYR A 152 -28.32 -37.55 47.40
C TYR A 152 -27.69 -38.62 48.31
N SER A 153 -28.06 -39.91 48.14
CA SER A 153 -27.41 -41.00 48.89
C SER A 153 -25.96 -41.19 48.49
N PHE A 154 -25.64 -41.09 47.20
CA PHE A 154 -24.26 -41.14 46.75
C PHE A 154 -23.45 -39.94 47.25
N ALA A 155 -24.02 -38.73 47.21
CA ALA A 155 -23.40 -37.53 47.78
C ALA A 155 -23.12 -37.70 49.29
N THR A 156 -24.05 -38.30 50.04
CA THR A 156 -23.86 -38.65 51.45
C THR A 156 -22.71 -39.66 51.63
N ILE A 157 -22.62 -40.69 50.77
CA ILE A 157 -21.54 -41.68 50.83
C ILE A 157 -20.17 -41.00 50.64
N ILE A 158 -20.00 -40.16 49.61
CA ILE A 158 -18.71 -39.48 49.39
C ILE A 158 -18.40 -38.47 50.51
N HIS A 159 -19.41 -37.77 51.04
CA HIS A 159 -19.25 -36.84 52.16
C HIS A 159 -18.69 -37.54 53.41
N GLU A 160 -19.35 -38.62 53.84
CA GLU A 160 -18.93 -39.34 55.05
C GLU A 160 -17.59 -40.04 54.87
N LEU A 161 -17.32 -40.61 53.69
CA LEU A 161 -15.99 -41.15 53.40
C LEU A 161 -14.91 -40.06 53.39
N GLY A 162 -15.27 -38.81 53.04
CA GLY A 162 -14.41 -37.63 53.20
C GLY A 162 -13.98 -37.41 54.65
N HIS A 163 -14.92 -37.44 55.61
CA HIS A 163 -14.58 -37.44 57.04
C HIS A 163 -13.69 -38.62 57.41
N GLY A 164 -14.00 -39.81 56.90
CA GLY A 164 -13.20 -41.01 57.08
C GLY A 164 -11.75 -40.87 56.59
N LEU A 165 -11.49 -39.94 55.67
CA LEU A 165 -10.16 -39.60 55.18
C LEU A 165 -9.52 -38.41 55.89
N GLY A 166 -10.21 -37.79 56.85
CA GLY A 166 -9.69 -36.67 57.64
C GLY A 166 -10.20 -35.30 57.21
N LEU A 167 -11.30 -35.22 56.45
CA LEU A 167 -11.93 -33.94 56.13
C LEU A 167 -12.90 -33.47 57.24
N SER A 168 -13.07 -32.17 57.38
CA SER A 168 -14.02 -31.49 58.28
C SER A 168 -15.10 -30.78 57.48
N HIS A 169 -16.22 -30.46 58.12
CA HIS A 169 -17.14 -29.48 57.56
C HIS A 169 -16.52 -28.08 57.55
N PRO A 170 -16.90 -27.21 56.60
CA PRO A 170 -16.48 -25.80 56.58
C PRO A 170 -16.83 -24.98 57.83
N HIS A 171 -17.82 -25.46 58.61
CA HIS A 171 -18.34 -24.83 59.81
C HIS A 171 -17.94 -25.55 61.12
N ASP A 172 -17.04 -26.54 61.02
CA ASP A 172 -16.53 -27.27 62.18
C ASP A 172 -15.17 -26.74 62.60
N ASN A 173 -15.06 -26.33 63.87
CA ASN A 173 -13.80 -25.95 64.51
C ASN A 173 -13.21 -27.06 65.42
N ALA A 174 -13.77 -28.27 65.34
CA ALA A 174 -13.32 -29.42 66.11
C ALA A 174 -11.99 -29.97 65.56
N GLY A 175 -11.19 -30.61 66.43
CA GLY A 175 -9.89 -31.15 66.02
C GLY A 175 -8.82 -30.09 65.70
N GLY A 176 -9.13 -28.79 65.82
CA GLY A 176 -8.20 -27.69 65.53
C GLY A 176 -8.30 -27.09 64.13
N SER A 177 -9.31 -27.47 63.34
CA SER A 177 -9.67 -26.80 62.09
C SER A 177 -10.19 -25.38 62.36
N SER A 178 -9.96 -24.47 61.41
CA SER A 178 -10.64 -23.16 61.38
C SER A 178 -12.01 -23.28 60.70
N LEU A 179 -12.86 -22.25 60.86
CA LEU A 179 -14.06 -22.10 60.04
C LEU A 179 -13.69 -21.53 58.67
N PHE A 180 -14.52 -21.72 57.66
CA PHE A 180 -14.40 -20.97 56.41
C PHE A 180 -14.54 -19.46 56.68
N PRO A 181 -13.86 -18.61 55.90
CA PRO A 181 -14.11 -17.17 55.95
C PRO A 181 -15.60 -16.84 55.85
N GLY A 182 -16.08 -15.95 56.73
CA GLY A 182 -17.48 -15.54 56.81
C GLY A 182 -18.44 -16.54 57.46
N VAL A 183 -18.01 -17.76 57.79
CA VAL A 183 -18.89 -18.76 58.42
C VAL A 183 -18.86 -18.62 59.94
N ASP A 184 -19.96 -18.20 60.52
CA ASP A 184 -20.13 -17.98 61.96
C ASP A 184 -21.57 -18.18 62.47
N GLY A 185 -22.51 -18.53 61.60
CA GLY A 185 -23.90 -18.81 61.92
C GLY A 185 -24.83 -17.59 61.86
N TYR A 186 -24.45 -16.54 61.14
CA TYR A 186 -25.22 -15.30 60.99
C TYR A 186 -25.63 -15.04 59.53
N ASP A 187 -26.68 -14.25 59.32
CA ASP A 187 -27.13 -13.77 58.00
C ASP A 187 -26.32 -12.55 57.55
N ALA A 188 -26.56 -12.10 56.30
CA ALA A 188 -25.85 -10.95 55.72
C ALA A 188 -26.10 -9.62 56.46
N GLU A 189 -27.17 -9.55 57.26
CA GLU A 189 -27.53 -8.40 58.10
C GLU A 189 -27.00 -8.52 59.55
N GLY A 190 -26.28 -9.62 59.87
CA GLY A 190 -25.67 -9.88 61.17
C GLY A 190 -26.63 -10.47 62.23
N GLY A 191 -27.80 -10.96 61.82
CA GLY A 191 -28.73 -11.71 62.66
C GLY A 191 -28.38 -13.20 62.73
N PRO A 192 -28.59 -13.91 63.86
CA PRO A 192 -28.28 -15.33 63.96
C PRO A 192 -29.21 -16.15 63.03
N LEU A 193 -28.63 -17.03 62.23
CA LEU A 193 -29.35 -18.04 61.47
C LEU A 193 -29.84 -19.10 62.46
N LEU A 194 -31.16 -19.25 62.60
CA LEU A 194 -31.75 -20.18 63.55
C LEU A 194 -32.61 -21.24 62.85
N LYS A 195 -32.49 -22.48 63.31
CA LYS A 195 -33.42 -23.58 63.02
C LYS A 195 -34.76 -23.31 63.70
N PRO A 196 -35.86 -24.01 63.30
CA PRO A 196 -37.15 -23.89 63.98
C PRO A 196 -37.11 -24.18 65.50
N ASP A 197 -36.08 -24.88 65.98
CA ASP A 197 -35.86 -25.21 67.39
C ASP A 197 -35.01 -24.16 68.15
N GLY A 198 -34.60 -23.07 67.49
CA GLY A 198 -33.81 -21.99 68.08
C GLY A 198 -32.30 -22.24 68.16
N THR A 199 -31.78 -23.33 67.56
CA THR A 199 -30.34 -23.58 67.44
C THR A 199 -29.75 -22.94 66.18
N VAL A 200 -28.44 -22.65 66.17
CA VAL A 200 -27.78 -22.04 65.01
C VAL A 200 -27.86 -22.96 63.78
N ASP A 201 -28.29 -22.41 62.65
CA ASP A 201 -28.47 -23.11 61.38
C ASP A 201 -27.33 -22.82 60.39
N PHE A 202 -26.21 -23.53 60.57
CA PHE A 202 -25.06 -23.45 59.66
C PHE A 202 -25.36 -23.97 58.25
N ALA A 203 -26.49 -24.67 58.03
CA ALA A 203 -26.91 -25.14 56.70
C ALA A 203 -27.55 -24.03 55.85
N ARG A 204 -27.51 -22.78 56.34
CA ARG A 204 -27.92 -21.57 55.62
C ARG A 204 -26.82 -20.50 55.56
N ASP A 205 -25.68 -20.77 56.18
CA ASP A 205 -24.53 -19.87 56.21
C ASP A 205 -23.58 -20.25 55.08
N THR A 206 -23.61 -19.49 53.99
CA THR A 206 -22.79 -19.76 52.80
C THR A 206 -21.37 -19.19 52.91
N GLY A 207 -21.05 -18.46 53.99
CA GLY A 207 -19.77 -17.80 54.20
C GLY A 207 -19.46 -16.72 53.16
N ASP A 208 -18.21 -16.22 53.20
CA ASP A 208 -17.74 -15.24 52.23
C ASP A 208 -17.80 -15.82 50.80
N ASP A 209 -18.30 -15.01 49.86
CA ASP A 209 -18.40 -15.34 48.43
C ASP A 209 -19.17 -16.64 48.10
N ASP A 210 -20.06 -17.07 49.00
CA ASP A 210 -20.80 -18.33 48.91
C ASP A 210 -19.89 -19.58 48.81
N LEU A 211 -18.75 -19.58 49.50
CA LEU A 211 -17.78 -20.68 49.39
C LEU A 211 -18.12 -21.91 50.25
N ASN A 212 -18.94 -21.78 51.28
CA ASN A 212 -19.49 -22.90 52.05
C ASN A 212 -20.76 -23.44 51.38
N ILE A 213 -20.61 -23.97 50.16
CA ILE A 213 -21.67 -24.66 49.42
C ILE A 213 -21.11 -25.91 48.76
N GLY A 214 -22.01 -26.84 48.46
CA GLY A 214 -21.71 -28.11 47.83
C GLY A 214 -20.86 -28.05 46.55
N LEU A 215 -21.01 -27.00 45.73
CA LEU A 215 -20.25 -26.81 44.50
C LEU A 215 -18.73 -26.62 44.71
N ASN A 216 -18.35 -26.11 45.87
CA ASN A 216 -16.97 -25.79 46.21
C ASN A 216 -16.35 -26.90 47.08
N THR A 217 -17.15 -27.51 47.94
CA THR A 217 -16.78 -28.62 48.83
C THR A 217 -17.98 -29.51 49.10
N MET A 218 -17.83 -30.80 48.87
CA MET A 218 -18.83 -31.81 49.22
C MET A 218 -19.05 -31.92 50.73
N MET A 219 -18.16 -31.34 51.55
CA MET A 219 -18.26 -31.31 53.02
C MET A 219 -19.22 -30.21 53.52
N SER A 220 -19.77 -29.37 52.64
CA SER A 220 -20.75 -28.36 53.03
C SER A 220 -22.11 -28.98 53.41
N TYR A 221 -22.80 -28.37 54.37
CA TYR A 221 -24.22 -28.66 54.66
C TYR A 221 -25.17 -27.81 53.81
N ASN A 222 -24.72 -26.66 53.34
CA ASN A 222 -25.44 -25.97 52.29
C ASN A 222 -25.31 -26.84 51.04
N ASN A 223 -26.44 -27.12 50.39
CA ASN A 223 -26.48 -27.70 49.06
C ASN A 223 -25.62 -26.88 48.08
N ILE A 224 -25.58 -27.26 46.81
CA ILE A 224 -24.76 -26.67 45.72
C ILE A 224 -25.03 -25.16 45.44
N GLY A 225 -25.76 -24.46 46.31
CA GLY A 225 -26.29 -23.11 46.17
C GLY A 225 -27.75 -23.17 45.75
N GLN A 226 -28.58 -22.24 46.22
CA GLN A 226 -30.04 -22.25 45.93
C GLN A 226 -30.36 -22.20 44.43
N SER A 227 -29.42 -21.79 43.58
CA SER A 227 -29.57 -21.73 42.13
C SER A 227 -29.02 -22.94 41.35
N TYR A 228 -28.35 -23.88 42.01
CA TYR A 228 -27.69 -25.04 41.36
C TYR A 228 -28.09 -26.39 41.94
N ALA A 229 -28.87 -26.39 43.03
CA ALA A 229 -29.32 -27.59 43.71
C ALA A 229 -30.64 -28.13 43.12
N PRO A 230 -30.72 -29.42 42.79
CA PRO A 230 -31.98 -30.07 42.44
C PRO A 230 -32.86 -30.25 43.70
N ASN A 231 -34.10 -30.70 43.52
CA ASN A 231 -34.93 -31.12 44.65
C ASN A 231 -34.26 -32.31 45.39
N ALA A 232 -34.30 -32.35 46.73
CA ALA A 232 -33.77 -33.45 47.55
C ALA A 232 -34.28 -34.86 47.19
N ALA A 233 -35.46 -34.97 46.55
CA ALA A 233 -35.99 -36.24 46.02
C ALA A 233 -35.40 -36.64 44.65
N ALA A 234 -34.58 -35.78 44.03
CA ALA A 234 -33.96 -36.06 42.74
C ALA A 234 -32.84 -37.09 42.88
N ASN A 235 -32.73 -37.97 41.88
CA ASN A 235 -31.65 -38.95 41.76
C ASN A 235 -30.55 -38.48 40.80
N PHE A 236 -30.42 -37.17 40.68
CA PHE A 236 -29.46 -36.45 39.83
C PHE A 236 -29.19 -35.08 40.45
N GLY A 237 -28.09 -34.47 40.03
CA GLY A 237 -27.71 -33.08 40.27
C GLY A 237 -27.11 -32.75 41.63
N PHE A 238 -26.85 -33.75 42.47
CA PHE A 238 -25.91 -33.63 43.58
C PHE A 238 -24.46 -33.80 43.13
N GLU A 239 -23.52 -33.60 44.03
CA GLU A 239 -22.09 -33.82 43.83
C GLU A 239 -21.85 -35.31 43.52
N GLY A 240 -21.16 -35.56 42.41
CA GLY A 240 -20.80 -36.91 41.99
C GLY A 240 -19.36 -37.27 42.34
N THR A 241 -18.53 -36.31 42.76
CA THR A 241 -17.11 -36.47 43.04
C THR A 241 -16.68 -35.53 44.18
N PRO A 242 -15.47 -35.73 44.77
CA PRO A 242 -14.83 -34.65 45.51
C PRO A 242 -14.77 -33.37 44.66
N MET A 243 -15.05 -32.22 45.28
CA MET A 243 -15.04 -30.91 44.64
C MET A 243 -13.68 -30.23 44.80
N ALA A 244 -13.46 -29.07 44.19
CA ALA A 244 -12.11 -28.51 44.03
C ALA A 244 -11.37 -28.29 45.37
N LEU A 245 -12.06 -27.81 46.41
CA LEU A 245 -11.46 -27.63 47.74
C LEU A 245 -11.23 -28.96 48.46
N ASP A 246 -12.10 -29.95 48.25
CA ASP A 246 -11.92 -31.30 48.78
C ASP A 246 -10.70 -31.98 48.15
N ILE A 247 -10.55 -31.86 46.82
CA ILE A 247 -9.39 -32.36 46.08
C ILE A 247 -8.13 -31.72 46.64
N ALA A 248 -8.10 -30.38 46.80
CA ALA A 248 -6.95 -29.70 47.36
C ALA A 248 -6.61 -30.16 48.79
N ALA A 249 -7.61 -30.35 49.65
CA ALA A 249 -7.43 -30.83 51.01
C ALA A 249 -6.94 -32.29 51.06
N LEU A 250 -7.53 -33.16 50.25
CA LEU A 250 -7.11 -34.56 50.11
C LEU A 250 -5.69 -34.68 49.55
N GLN A 251 -5.32 -33.85 48.57
CA GLN A 251 -3.97 -33.82 48.02
C GLN A 251 -2.95 -33.24 48.99
N HIS A 252 -3.35 -32.30 49.85
CA HIS A 252 -2.50 -31.81 50.94
C HIS A 252 -2.25 -32.92 51.98
N LEU A 253 -3.29 -33.69 52.33
CA LEU A 253 -3.15 -34.82 53.25
C LEU A 253 -2.35 -35.97 52.61
N TYR A 254 -2.75 -36.43 51.43
CA TYR A 254 -2.30 -37.70 50.85
C TYR A 254 -1.29 -37.57 49.70
N GLY A 255 -1.14 -36.40 49.10
CA GLY A 255 -0.43 -36.17 47.84
C GLY A 255 -1.34 -36.37 46.63
N ALA A 256 -1.03 -35.69 45.52
CA ALA A 256 -1.79 -35.76 44.27
C ALA A 256 -1.50 -37.01 43.45
N ASN A 257 -2.53 -37.62 42.86
CA ASN A 257 -2.38 -38.75 41.94
C ASN A 257 -2.12 -38.26 40.52
N MET A 258 -0.84 -38.27 40.12
CA MET A 258 -0.40 -37.83 38.80
C MET A 258 -0.48 -38.91 37.71
N THR A 259 -1.16 -40.04 37.96
CA THR A 259 -1.30 -41.15 37.00
C THR A 259 -2.72 -41.30 36.45
N TYR A 260 -3.67 -40.57 37.01
CA TYR A 260 -5.06 -40.59 36.59
C TYR A 260 -5.29 -39.59 35.47
N ARG A 261 -5.78 -40.07 34.32
CA ARG A 261 -6.04 -39.27 33.10
C ARG A 261 -4.80 -38.48 32.68
N THR A 262 -3.98 -39.11 31.87
CA THR A 262 -2.70 -38.56 31.38
C THR A 262 -2.68 -38.45 29.85
N GLY A 263 -3.83 -38.66 29.22
CA GLY A 263 -4.02 -38.57 27.78
C GLY A 263 -5.07 -37.51 27.46
N ASN A 264 -5.39 -37.35 26.18
CA ASN A 264 -6.33 -36.31 25.76
C ASN A 264 -7.78 -36.74 26.07
N ASP A 265 -8.36 -36.12 27.09
CA ASP A 265 -9.68 -36.43 27.61
C ASP A 265 -10.73 -35.38 27.16
N THR A 266 -12.00 -35.81 27.10
CA THR A 266 -13.13 -34.93 26.75
C THR A 266 -14.23 -35.00 27.80
N TYR A 267 -14.55 -33.85 28.38
CA TYR A 267 -15.53 -33.62 29.42
C TYR A 267 -16.78 -32.99 28.82
N ARG A 268 -17.86 -33.78 28.66
CA ARG A 268 -19.08 -33.34 27.96
C ARG A 268 -20.11 -32.79 28.95
N LEU A 269 -20.57 -31.57 28.73
CA LEU A 269 -21.62 -30.96 29.55
C LEU A 269 -22.91 -31.78 29.48
N PRO A 270 -23.56 -32.07 30.62
CA PRO A 270 -24.82 -32.80 30.65
C PRO A 270 -25.95 -31.98 30.03
N GLN A 271 -26.80 -32.67 29.26
CA GLN A 271 -27.82 -32.01 28.42
C GLN A 271 -29.24 -32.09 28.99
N ALA A 272 -29.47 -32.93 29.99
CA ALA A 272 -30.76 -33.10 30.65
C ALA A 272 -30.58 -33.61 32.07
N ASP A 273 -31.49 -33.20 32.96
CA ASP A 273 -31.59 -33.70 34.32
C ASP A 273 -32.08 -35.16 34.33
N LYS A 274 -31.16 -36.09 34.58
CA LYS A 274 -31.42 -37.54 34.66
C LYS A 274 -30.37 -38.23 35.51
N VAL A 275 -30.64 -39.46 35.94
CA VAL A 275 -29.66 -40.31 36.65
C VAL A 275 -28.31 -40.29 35.95
N GLY A 276 -27.24 -40.03 36.71
CA GLY A 276 -25.89 -39.86 36.19
C GLY A 276 -25.54 -38.44 35.75
N THR A 277 -26.44 -37.47 35.94
CA THR A 277 -26.14 -36.03 35.86
C THR A 277 -25.72 -35.53 37.23
N PHE A 278 -24.57 -34.88 37.33
CA PHE A 278 -23.99 -34.46 38.60
C PHE A 278 -23.02 -33.30 38.41
N TRP A 279 -22.67 -32.67 39.53
CA TRP A 279 -21.56 -31.72 39.61
C TRP A 279 -20.27 -32.46 39.94
N SER A 280 -19.19 -32.07 39.28
CA SER A 280 -17.87 -32.66 39.48
C SER A 280 -16.78 -31.62 39.37
N SER A 281 -15.67 -31.83 40.08
CA SER A 281 -14.44 -31.08 39.83
C SER A 281 -13.46 -31.96 39.08
N ILE A 282 -12.98 -31.46 37.94
CA ILE A 282 -12.08 -32.20 37.06
C ILE A 282 -10.69 -32.28 37.72
N TRP A 283 -10.22 -33.49 37.96
CA TRP A 283 -8.81 -33.81 38.18
C TRP A 283 -8.29 -34.54 36.95
N ASP A 284 -7.31 -33.93 36.29
CA ASP A 284 -6.64 -34.45 35.11
C ASP A 284 -5.14 -34.21 35.29
N ALA A 285 -4.32 -35.25 35.10
CA ALA A 285 -2.89 -35.20 35.38
C ALA A 285 -2.06 -34.85 34.14
N GLY A 286 -2.67 -34.76 32.96
CA GLY A 286 -2.05 -34.23 31.76
C GLY A 286 -2.69 -34.76 30.48
N GLY A 287 -2.35 -34.15 29.35
CA GLY A 287 -3.03 -34.40 28.10
C GLY A 287 -3.21 -33.08 27.36
N ILE A 288 -4.04 -33.12 26.31
CA ILE A 288 -4.65 -31.93 25.74
C ILE A 288 -6.15 -32.15 25.80
N ASP A 289 -6.79 -31.50 26.76
CA ASP A 289 -8.11 -31.87 27.23
C ASP A 289 -9.17 -30.88 26.79
N THR A 290 -10.42 -31.34 26.74
CA THR A 290 -11.52 -30.54 26.16
C THR A 290 -12.76 -30.54 27.04
N ILE A 291 -13.31 -29.37 27.35
CA ILE A 291 -14.71 -29.26 27.80
C ILE A 291 -15.61 -29.00 26.58
N SER A 292 -16.67 -29.78 26.41
CA SER A 292 -17.49 -29.77 25.19
C SER A 292 -18.99 -29.70 25.47
N ASN A 293 -19.66 -28.74 24.82
CA ASN A 293 -21.11 -28.62 24.65
C ASN A 293 -21.56 -29.01 23.22
N GLU A 294 -20.69 -29.68 22.48
CA GLU A 294 -20.87 -29.99 21.06
C GLU A 294 -22.23 -30.65 20.78
N GLY A 295 -22.92 -30.14 19.76
CA GLY A 295 -24.20 -30.67 19.31
C GLY A 295 -25.41 -30.24 20.15
N SER A 296 -25.21 -29.53 21.27
CA SER A 296 -26.29 -28.97 22.08
C SER A 296 -27.03 -27.85 21.35
N ASN A 297 -28.34 -27.72 21.59
CA ASN A 297 -29.12 -26.55 21.20
C ASN A 297 -29.27 -25.54 22.35
N ARG A 298 -28.52 -25.71 23.44
CA ARG A 298 -28.62 -24.88 24.65
C ARG A 298 -27.32 -24.13 24.85
N ALA A 299 -27.47 -22.84 25.14
CA ALA A 299 -26.33 -21.99 25.49
C ALA A 299 -25.63 -22.53 26.75
N ALA A 300 -24.31 -22.44 26.80
CA ALA A 300 -23.44 -22.86 27.87
C ALA A 300 -22.47 -21.74 28.25
N THR A 301 -22.03 -21.80 29.50
CA THR A 301 -20.81 -21.12 29.93
C THR A 301 -19.75 -22.20 30.09
N ILE A 302 -18.61 -22.06 29.42
CA ILE A 302 -17.42 -22.91 29.58
C ILE A 302 -16.29 -22.03 30.10
N ASN A 303 -15.68 -22.45 31.20
CA ASN A 303 -14.54 -21.74 31.80
C ASN A 303 -13.42 -22.75 32.07
N LEU A 304 -12.27 -22.54 31.42
CA LEU A 304 -11.11 -23.43 31.46
C LEU A 304 -10.15 -23.12 32.61
N GLN A 305 -10.46 -22.14 33.47
CA GLN A 305 -9.62 -21.80 34.59
C GLN A 305 -9.76 -22.79 35.74
N ALA A 306 -8.62 -23.30 36.21
CA ALA A 306 -8.51 -24.06 37.45
C ALA A 306 -8.90 -23.23 38.68
N ALA A 307 -9.32 -23.93 39.73
CA ALA A 307 -9.60 -23.34 41.02
C ALA A 307 -8.36 -22.62 41.60
N PRO A 308 -8.40 -21.30 41.84
CA PRO A 308 -7.29 -20.56 42.42
C PRO A 308 -7.03 -20.88 43.90
N LEU A 309 -7.99 -21.53 44.58
CA LEU A 309 -7.97 -21.81 46.03
C LEU A 309 -7.95 -20.55 46.92
N THR A 310 -8.19 -19.37 46.36
CA THR A 310 -8.21 -18.10 47.10
C THR A 310 -9.29 -17.17 46.54
N GLY A 311 -9.83 -16.30 47.39
CA GLY A 311 -10.79 -15.26 47.02
C GLY A 311 -12.13 -15.80 46.50
N PRO A 312 -12.92 -14.98 45.79
CA PRO A 312 -14.32 -15.28 45.46
C PRO A 312 -14.58 -16.47 44.53
N LYS A 313 -13.51 -17.09 44.05
CA LYS A 313 -13.55 -18.26 43.15
C LYS A 313 -12.68 -19.39 43.68
N ALA A 314 -12.40 -19.45 44.99
CA ALA A 314 -11.54 -20.47 45.58
C ALA A 314 -11.93 -21.91 45.21
N GLY A 315 -13.23 -22.21 45.10
CA GLY A 315 -13.74 -23.53 44.66
C GLY A 315 -13.85 -23.73 43.14
N GLY A 316 -13.41 -22.76 42.34
CA GLY A 316 -13.31 -22.86 40.88
C GLY A 316 -14.36 -22.08 40.11
N TYR A 317 -14.20 -22.12 38.80
CA TYR A 317 -15.11 -21.52 37.83
C TYR A 317 -16.03 -22.59 37.26
N VAL A 318 -17.29 -22.25 37.08
CA VAL A 318 -18.32 -23.22 36.69
C VAL A 318 -18.46 -23.27 35.17
N SER A 319 -18.36 -24.47 34.63
CA SER A 319 -18.76 -24.82 33.27
C SER A 319 -20.09 -25.57 33.30
N ALA A 320 -21.15 -24.99 32.71
CA ALA A 320 -22.52 -25.54 32.77
C ALA A 320 -23.42 -24.98 31.67
N ILE A 321 -24.57 -25.63 31.47
CA ILE A 321 -25.64 -25.08 30.63
C ILE A 321 -26.20 -23.80 31.26
N LYS A 322 -26.30 -22.74 30.47
CA LYS A 322 -26.68 -21.38 30.88
C LYS A 322 -28.00 -21.36 31.65
N GLY A 323 -28.04 -20.53 32.69
CA GLY A 323 -29.21 -20.40 33.57
C GLY A 323 -29.44 -21.61 34.47
N ASN A 324 -28.42 -22.46 34.65
CA ASN A 324 -28.46 -23.67 35.48
C ASN A 324 -29.62 -24.60 35.12
N ALA A 325 -29.96 -24.60 33.83
CA ALA A 325 -31.14 -25.29 33.36
C ALA A 325 -30.91 -26.81 33.23
N VAL A 326 -29.71 -27.29 33.58
CA VAL A 326 -29.37 -28.66 33.98
C VAL A 326 -28.52 -28.57 35.23
N HIS A 327 -28.84 -29.39 36.22
CA HIS A 327 -28.14 -29.47 37.51
C HIS A 327 -26.92 -30.37 37.35
N GLY A 328 -25.92 -29.92 36.58
CA GLY A 328 -24.69 -30.67 36.39
C GLY A 328 -23.72 -29.94 35.49
N GLY A 329 -22.44 -30.24 35.68
CA GLY A 329 -21.35 -29.51 35.04
C GLY A 329 -20.05 -29.70 35.79
N TYR A 330 -19.10 -28.81 35.52
CA TYR A 330 -17.72 -28.96 35.96
C TYR A 330 -17.19 -27.70 36.65
N THR A 331 -16.44 -27.88 37.73
CA THR A 331 -15.31 -27.00 38.05
C THR A 331 -14.01 -27.70 37.69
N ILE A 332 -12.88 -27.00 37.71
CA ILE A 332 -11.56 -27.57 37.44
C ILE A 332 -10.72 -27.47 38.71
N ALA A 333 -10.15 -28.59 39.15
CA ALA A 333 -9.32 -28.62 40.36
C ALA A 333 -8.03 -27.81 40.19
N ASN A 334 -7.44 -27.37 41.30
CA ASN A 334 -6.18 -26.62 41.26
C ASN A 334 -5.07 -27.43 40.58
N ARG A 335 -4.22 -26.75 39.79
CA ARG A 335 -3.10 -27.33 38.99
C ARG A 335 -3.50 -28.23 37.81
N VAL A 336 -4.78 -28.28 37.47
CA VAL A 336 -5.23 -28.92 36.23
C VAL A 336 -5.23 -27.89 35.12
N THR A 337 -4.78 -28.28 33.93
CA THR A 337 -4.88 -27.46 32.72
C THR A 337 -5.83 -28.16 31.77
N ILE A 338 -6.80 -27.42 31.23
CA ILE A 338 -7.68 -27.88 30.16
C ILE A 338 -7.48 -26.91 29.00
N GLU A 339 -7.08 -27.42 27.85
CA GLU A 339 -6.61 -26.60 26.73
C GLU A 339 -7.73 -26.19 25.79
N ASN A 340 -8.77 -27.02 25.63
CA ASN A 340 -9.76 -26.81 24.58
C ASN A 340 -11.17 -26.62 25.13
N ALA A 341 -11.96 -25.85 24.37
CA ALA A 341 -13.39 -25.69 24.58
C ALA A 341 -14.13 -25.81 23.24
N ILE A 342 -15.26 -26.52 23.25
CA ILE A 342 -16.17 -26.60 22.10
C ILE A 342 -17.58 -26.24 22.58
N GLY A 343 -18.18 -25.21 22.00
CA GLY A 343 -19.55 -24.79 22.24
C GLY A 343 -20.58 -25.65 21.51
N GLY A 344 -21.83 -25.20 21.53
CA GLY A 344 -23.02 -25.84 21.00
C GLY A 344 -23.50 -25.17 19.72
N LYS A 345 -24.82 -25.06 19.56
CA LYS A 345 -25.50 -24.39 18.44
C LYS A 345 -26.19 -23.08 18.86
N ALA A 346 -25.96 -22.65 20.08
CA ALA A 346 -26.60 -21.49 20.70
C ALA A 346 -25.52 -20.60 21.29
N ASP A 347 -25.87 -19.33 21.54
CA ASP A 347 -24.95 -18.30 22.02
C ASP A 347 -24.26 -18.67 23.35
N ASP A 348 -23.02 -19.14 23.23
CA ASP A 348 -22.18 -19.62 24.31
C ASP A 348 -21.24 -18.53 24.83
N LYS A 349 -20.76 -18.73 26.07
CA LYS A 349 -19.69 -17.93 26.65
C LYS A 349 -18.54 -18.83 27.03
N ILE A 350 -17.39 -18.64 26.40
CA ILE A 350 -16.19 -19.44 26.60
C ILE A 350 -15.06 -18.56 27.11
N VAL A 351 -14.43 -18.98 28.21
CA VAL A 351 -13.29 -18.31 28.82
C VAL A 351 -12.15 -19.32 28.99
N GLY A 352 -11.01 -19.03 28.36
CA GLY A 352 -9.76 -19.77 28.42
C GLY A 352 -8.98 -19.56 29.73
N ASN A 353 -7.71 -19.95 29.70
CA ASN A 353 -6.80 -19.89 30.83
C ASN A 353 -5.43 -19.31 30.41
N ALA A 354 -4.33 -19.77 30.98
CA ALA A 354 -2.99 -19.24 30.67
C ALA A 354 -2.19 -20.14 29.71
N ALA A 355 -2.80 -21.24 29.26
CA ALA A 355 -2.23 -22.14 28.27
C ALA A 355 -2.73 -21.76 26.88
N ALA A 356 -2.02 -22.19 25.84
CA ALA A 356 -2.50 -22.07 24.47
C ALA A 356 -3.81 -22.85 24.29
N ASN A 357 -4.92 -22.12 24.18
CA ASN A 357 -6.25 -22.67 24.09
C ASN A 357 -6.74 -22.82 22.65
N ARG A 358 -7.50 -23.87 22.39
CA ARG A 358 -8.29 -24.01 21.17
C ARG A 358 -9.78 -23.87 21.50
N ILE A 359 -10.37 -22.77 21.07
CA ILE A 359 -11.74 -22.39 21.39
C ILE A 359 -12.58 -22.39 20.13
N ASP A 360 -13.57 -23.29 20.10
CA ASP A 360 -14.58 -23.38 19.04
C ASP A 360 -15.93 -23.00 19.64
N GLY A 361 -16.53 -21.89 19.20
CA GLY A 361 -17.87 -21.47 19.66
C GLY A 361 -18.96 -22.45 19.24
N GLY A 362 -18.71 -23.24 18.20
CA GLY A 362 -19.77 -23.94 17.47
C GLY A 362 -20.62 -22.92 16.72
N GLY A 363 -21.92 -23.22 16.59
CA GLY A 363 -22.85 -22.26 16.01
C GLY A 363 -23.47 -21.39 17.09
N GLY A 364 -23.87 -20.17 16.75
CA GLY A 364 -24.40 -19.24 17.74
C GLY A 364 -23.81 -17.87 17.51
N ALA A 365 -24.13 -16.88 18.34
CA ALA A 365 -23.32 -15.68 18.47
C ALA A 365 -22.54 -15.76 19.77
N ASP A 366 -21.33 -16.30 19.69
CA ASP A 366 -20.57 -16.73 20.86
C ASP A 366 -19.64 -15.64 21.37
N VAL A 367 -19.33 -15.68 22.67
CA VAL A 367 -18.30 -14.82 23.29
C VAL A 367 -17.13 -15.68 23.70
N MET A 368 -15.98 -15.45 23.09
CA MET A 368 -14.75 -16.23 23.30
C MET A 368 -13.63 -15.31 23.79
N ILE A 369 -13.02 -15.68 24.93
CA ILE A 369 -11.92 -14.94 25.57
C ILE A 369 -10.87 -15.96 25.96
N GLY A 370 -9.63 -15.84 25.51
CA GLY A 370 -8.59 -16.86 25.73
C GLY A 370 -7.72 -16.57 26.94
N LYS A 371 -7.38 -15.28 27.11
CA LYS A 371 -6.49 -14.72 28.15
C LYS A 371 -5.02 -14.92 27.76
N GLU A 372 -4.21 -15.49 28.65
CA GLU A 372 -2.77 -15.62 28.39
C GLU A 372 -2.50 -16.89 27.59
N GLY A 373 -1.46 -16.89 26.77
CA GLY A 373 -1.14 -17.99 25.87
C GLY A 373 -1.42 -17.62 24.42
N ASN A 374 -1.03 -18.50 23.49
CA ASN A 374 -1.28 -18.27 22.07
C ASN A 374 -2.53 -19.05 21.69
N ASP A 375 -3.65 -18.36 21.62
CA ASP A 375 -4.97 -18.97 21.50
C ASP A 375 -5.42 -19.06 20.04
N THR A 376 -6.23 -20.06 19.75
CA THR A 376 -6.84 -20.27 18.43
C THR A 376 -8.35 -20.33 18.55
N TYR A 377 -9.01 -19.38 17.89
CA TYR A 377 -10.46 -19.27 17.80
C TYR A 377 -11.00 -19.81 16.49
N LEU A 378 -12.16 -20.47 16.55
CA LEU A 378 -12.94 -20.85 15.38
C LEU A 378 -14.22 -20.07 15.39
N VAL A 379 -14.45 -19.36 14.29
CA VAL A 379 -15.60 -18.48 14.09
C VAL A 379 -16.39 -18.98 12.91
N ASP A 380 -17.65 -19.34 13.15
CA ASP A 380 -18.58 -19.76 12.11
C ASP A 380 -19.73 -18.76 11.88
N ASN A 381 -19.83 -17.75 12.76
CA ASN A 381 -20.87 -16.74 12.71
C ASN A 381 -20.27 -15.33 12.80
N ARG A 382 -20.71 -14.44 11.91
CA ARG A 382 -20.25 -13.04 11.89
C ARG A 382 -20.52 -12.25 13.17
N LYS A 383 -21.32 -12.78 14.09
CA LYS A 383 -21.66 -12.16 15.38
C LYS A 383 -20.84 -12.70 16.54
N ASP A 384 -19.96 -13.67 16.30
CA ASP A 384 -19.03 -14.15 17.33
C ASP A 384 -18.11 -13.01 17.75
N LEU A 385 -17.81 -12.93 19.04
CA LEU A 385 -16.97 -11.92 19.64
C LEU A 385 -15.73 -12.58 20.24
N VAL A 386 -14.58 -12.31 19.63
CA VAL A 386 -13.26 -12.71 20.14
C VAL A 386 -12.64 -11.53 20.88
N GLY A 387 -12.42 -11.69 22.18
CA GLY A 387 -11.86 -10.66 23.04
C GLY A 387 -10.49 -11.04 23.57
N GLU A 388 -9.46 -10.32 23.10
CA GLU A 388 -8.07 -10.47 23.55
C GLU A 388 -7.48 -9.17 24.08
N VAL A 389 -6.53 -9.28 25.02
CA VAL A 389 -5.85 -8.14 25.63
C VAL A 389 -4.39 -8.10 25.23
N ASN A 390 -3.90 -6.89 24.92
CA ASN A 390 -2.52 -6.67 24.50
C ASN A 390 -1.50 -7.26 25.49
N GLY A 391 -0.56 -8.05 24.96
CA GLY A 391 0.53 -8.65 25.70
C GLY A 391 0.19 -9.99 26.38
N GLN A 392 -0.95 -10.58 26.07
CA GLN A 392 -1.34 -11.89 26.62
C GLN A 392 -0.98 -13.07 25.71
N GLY A 393 -0.68 -12.84 24.42
CA GLY A 393 -0.50 -13.94 23.48
C GLY A 393 -0.11 -13.47 22.08
N ASN A 394 0.09 -14.44 21.19
CA ASN A 394 -0.03 -14.28 19.75
C ASN A 394 -1.21 -15.13 19.26
N ASP A 395 -2.34 -14.49 19.01
CA ASP A 395 -3.62 -15.16 18.86
C ASP A 395 -4.06 -15.25 17.40
N THR A 396 -4.81 -16.31 17.10
CA THR A 396 -5.28 -16.61 15.75
C THR A 396 -6.78 -16.84 15.71
N VAL A 397 -7.48 -16.08 14.88
CA VAL A 397 -8.86 -16.35 14.50
C VAL A 397 -8.90 -17.07 13.16
N ILE A 398 -9.59 -18.21 13.12
CA ILE A 398 -9.89 -18.99 11.93
C ILE A 398 -11.37 -18.85 11.62
N SER A 399 -11.74 -18.22 10.51
CA SER A 399 -13.14 -17.99 10.16
C SER A 399 -13.60 -18.82 8.96
N THR A 400 -14.84 -19.32 8.99
CA THR A 400 -15.52 -19.92 7.82
C THR A 400 -16.49 -18.96 7.13
N VAL A 401 -16.59 -17.72 7.59
CA VAL A 401 -17.48 -16.67 7.08
C VAL A 401 -16.71 -15.36 6.88
N SER A 402 -17.33 -14.34 6.29
CA SER A 402 -16.76 -12.99 6.35
C SER A 402 -16.77 -12.51 7.80
N TYR A 403 -15.64 -11.98 8.27
CA TYR A 403 -15.46 -11.67 9.69
C TYR A 403 -14.58 -10.44 9.90
N GLY A 404 -14.91 -9.66 10.93
CA GLY A 404 -14.13 -8.51 11.34
C GLY A 404 -13.70 -8.63 12.80
N LEU A 405 -12.44 -8.33 13.09
CA LEU A 405 -11.94 -8.30 14.46
C LEU A 405 -12.64 -7.19 15.26
N LEU A 406 -12.96 -7.49 16.51
CA LEU A 406 -13.52 -6.52 17.45
C LEU A 406 -12.52 -5.39 17.72
N GLU A 407 -13.00 -4.15 17.77
CA GLU A 407 -12.18 -3.00 18.14
C GLU A 407 -11.64 -3.15 19.56
N GLY A 408 -10.35 -2.89 19.75
CA GLY A 408 -9.67 -3.06 21.03
C GLY A 408 -9.21 -4.50 21.35
N SER A 409 -9.58 -5.49 20.52
CA SER A 409 -9.12 -6.88 20.67
C SER A 409 -7.72 -7.06 20.06
N SER A 410 -6.74 -7.53 20.84
CA SER A 410 -5.35 -7.69 20.39
C SER A 410 -5.10 -9.04 19.72
N VAL A 411 -5.75 -9.30 18.59
CA VAL A 411 -5.55 -10.52 17.79
C VAL A 411 -4.55 -10.26 16.66
N GLU A 412 -3.50 -11.07 16.56
CA GLU A 412 -2.44 -10.87 15.56
C GLU A 412 -2.81 -11.45 14.18
N THR A 413 -3.52 -12.58 14.12
CA THR A 413 -3.83 -13.26 12.86
C THR A 413 -5.31 -13.52 12.69
N LEU A 414 -5.89 -13.08 11.58
CA LEU A 414 -7.22 -13.47 11.12
C LEU A 414 -7.10 -14.15 9.75
N ARG A 415 -7.59 -15.37 9.63
CA ARG A 415 -7.52 -16.13 8.36
C ARG A 415 -8.77 -16.93 8.06
N LEU A 416 -9.05 -17.13 6.78
CA LEU A 416 -10.09 -18.06 6.35
C LEU A 416 -9.64 -19.51 6.56
N ALA A 417 -10.58 -20.36 6.96
CA ALA A 417 -10.33 -21.75 7.31
C ALA A 417 -9.82 -22.59 6.13
N SER A 418 -10.27 -22.27 4.91
CA SER A 418 -9.90 -22.97 3.68
C SER A 418 -9.18 -22.02 2.74
N THR A 419 -7.87 -22.18 2.60
CA THR A 419 -7.03 -21.38 1.69
C THR A 419 -7.30 -21.67 0.21
N THR A 420 -7.93 -22.82 -0.10
CA THR A 420 -8.32 -23.20 -1.46
C THR A 420 -9.81 -23.00 -1.75
N GLY A 421 -10.57 -22.50 -0.77
CA GLY A 421 -11.99 -22.17 -0.95
C GLY A 421 -12.15 -21.02 -1.94
N ARG A 422 -13.21 -21.05 -2.75
CA ARG A 422 -13.48 -20.00 -3.77
C ARG A 422 -14.66 -19.09 -3.41
N ALA A 423 -15.08 -19.11 -2.14
CA ALA A 423 -16.16 -18.25 -1.68
C ALA A 423 -15.60 -16.83 -1.47
N ALA A 424 -16.27 -15.84 -2.05
CA ALA A 424 -15.94 -14.42 -1.85
C ALA A 424 -16.26 -14.00 -0.41
N LEU A 425 -15.32 -14.18 0.49
CA LEU A 425 -15.42 -13.84 1.91
C LEU A 425 -14.47 -12.68 2.22
N ASN A 426 -14.88 -11.80 3.11
CA ASN A 426 -14.13 -10.59 3.42
C ASN A 426 -13.61 -10.64 4.85
N LEU A 427 -12.41 -10.09 5.06
CA LEU A 427 -11.80 -9.97 6.37
C LEU A 427 -11.53 -8.50 6.70
N ASP A 428 -11.93 -8.09 7.89
CA ASP A 428 -11.63 -6.77 8.42
C ASP A 428 -10.75 -6.91 9.67
N GLY A 429 -9.60 -6.26 9.69
CA GLY A 429 -8.75 -6.09 10.86
C GLY A 429 -9.35 -5.08 11.84
N ASN A 430 -8.50 -4.53 12.70
CA ASN A 430 -8.85 -3.49 13.67
C ASN A 430 -7.74 -2.43 13.80
N GLY A 431 -7.57 -1.80 14.96
CA GLY A 431 -6.57 -0.74 15.15
C GLY A 431 -5.16 -1.24 15.50
N PHE A 432 -4.93 -2.56 15.49
CA PHE A 432 -3.64 -3.20 15.77
C PHE A 432 -3.03 -3.75 14.50
N ALA A 433 -1.73 -4.06 14.55
CA ALA A 433 -1.06 -4.74 13.43
C ALA A 433 -1.58 -6.18 13.29
N ASN A 434 -2.35 -6.44 12.24
CA ASN A 434 -2.96 -7.72 11.94
C ASN A 434 -2.32 -8.38 10.70
N THR A 435 -2.32 -9.71 10.68
CA THR A 435 -2.10 -10.51 9.48
C THR A 435 -3.44 -11.07 9.00
N LEU A 436 -3.89 -10.62 7.83
CA LEU A 436 -5.13 -11.07 7.19
C LEU A 436 -4.81 -12.04 6.04
N ILE A 437 -5.35 -13.25 6.10
CA ILE A 437 -5.15 -14.28 5.06
C ILE A 437 -6.50 -14.77 4.52
N GLY A 438 -6.74 -14.50 3.25
CA GLY A 438 -7.93 -14.87 2.49
C GLY A 438 -8.01 -16.35 2.07
N ASN A 439 -8.69 -16.59 0.96
CA ASN A 439 -8.87 -17.87 0.30
C ASN A 439 -8.74 -17.70 -1.23
N ALA A 440 -8.79 -18.80 -1.98
CA ALA A 440 -8.71 -18.79 -3.44
C ALA A 440 -9.93 -18.17 -4.18
N GLY A 441 -10.72 -17.29 -3.56
CA GLY A 441 -11.81 -16.57 -4.19
C GLY A 441 -11.69 -15.08 -3.92
N ASN A 442 -12.44 -14.27 -4.66
CA ASN A 442 -12.32 -12.81 -4.64
C ASN A 442 -12.70 -12.21 -3.27
N ASN A 443 -11.71 -11.86 -2.46
CA ASN A 443 -11.80 -11.36 -1.10
C ASN A 443 -11.62 -9.84 -1.07
N ARG A 444 -12.28 -9.18 -0.11
CA ARG A 444 -11.89 -7.84 0.34
C ARG A 444 -11.18 -7.97 1.68
N LEU A 445 -9.93 -7.52 1.75
CA LEU A 445 -9.12 -7.47 2.96
C LEU A 445 -8.86 -6.01 3.35
N ASP A 446 -9.30 -5.62 4.54
CA ASP A 446 -9.10 -4.26 5.08
C ASP A 446 -8.42 -4.36 6.43
N GLY A 447 -7.13 -3.99 6.48
CA GLY A 447 -6.35 -3.99 7.72
C GLY A 447 -6.91 -3.04 8.76
N LYS A 448 -7.53 -1.93 8.31
CA LYS A 448 -7.77 -0.72 9.11
C LYS A 448 -6.44 -0.20 9.66
N GLY A 449 -6.46 0.44 10.83
CA GLY A 449 -5.28 1.09 11.37
C GLY A 449 -4.24 0.08 11.85
N GLY A 450 -2.96 0.26 11.53
CA GLY A 450 -1.97 -0.69 11.97
C GLY A 450 -0.72 -0.64 11.10
N ALA A 451 0.06 -1.71 11.16
CA ALA A 451 1.05 -2.02 10.15
C ALA A 451 0.76 -3.45 9.73
N ASP A 452 -0.17 -3.60 8.79
CA ASP A 452 -0.83 -4.87 8.53
C ASP A 452 -0.10 -5.68 7.46
N THR A 453 -0.31 -6.99 7.47
CA THR A 453 0.08 -7.87 6.36
C THR A 453 -1.17 -8.48 5.75
N LEU A 454 -1.42 -8.23 4.46
CA LEU A 454 -2.64 -8.65 3.77
C LEU A 454 -2.28 -9.63 2.65
N SER A 455 -2.90 -10.80 2.61
CA SER A 455 -2.72 -11.80 1.54
C SER A 455 -4.06 -12.45 1.18
N GLY A 456 -4.55 -12.17 -0.02
CA GLY A 456 -5.80 -12.69 -0.56
C GLY A 456 -5.69 -14.15 -1.02
N LEU A 457 -4.50 -14.54 -1.50
CA LEU A 457 -4.22 -15.80 -2.19
C LEU A 457 -4.74 -15.74 -3.62
N ALA A 458 -5.34 -16.80 -4.15
CA ALA A 458 -5.83 -16.75 -5.53
C ALA A 458 -7.21 -16.05 -5.62
N GLY A 459 -7.61 -15.60 -6.80
CA GLY A 459 -8.84 -14.85 -7.02
C GLY A 459 -8.55 -13.37 -7.23
N ASP A 460 -9.54 -12.62 -7.70
CA ASP A 460 -9.37 -11.17 -7.92
C ASP A 460 -9.71 -10.42 -6.62
N ASP A 461 -8.69 -10.11 -5.84
CA ASP A 461 -8.78 -9.59 -4.48
C ASP A 461 -8.70 -8.06 -4.42
N ARG A 462 -9.25 -7.50 -3.34
CA ARG A 462 -9.20 -6.07 -3.04
C ARG A 462 -8.58 -5.84 -1.67
N TYR A 463 -7.44 -5.17 -1.67
CA TYR A 463 -6.71 -4.76 -0.47
C TYR A 463 -7.03 -3.31 -0.14
N VAL A 464 -7.32 -3.00 1.12
CA VAL A 464 -7.42 -1.64 1.62
C VAL A 464 -6.24 -1.38 2.56
N VAL A 465 -5.45 -0.35 2.23
CA VAL A 465 -4.28 0.07 3.01
C VAL A 465 -4.47 1.50 3.52
N ASP A 466 -4.17 1.72 4.79
CA ASP A 466 -4.27 3.05 5.42
C ASP A 466 -3.02 3.50 6.16
N SER A 467 -2.00 2.65 6.17
CA SER A 467 -0.68 2.93 6.68
C SER A 467 0.36 2.64 5.62
N ALA A 468 1.35 3.52 5.48
CA ALA A 468 2.48 3.28 4.58
C ALA A 468 3.37 2.10 5.02
N LYS A 469 3.07 1.49 6.17
CA LYS A 469 3.71 0.27 6.68
C LYS A 469 2.91 -1.00 6.38
N ASP A 470 1.71 -0.87 5.82
CA ASP A 470 0.93 -2.04 5.40
C ASP A 470 1.65 -2.74 4.26
N ARG A 471 1.62 -4.06 4.28
CA ARG A 471 2.27 -4.92 3.31
C ARG A 471 1.25 -5.86 2.69
N VAL A 472 0.94 -5.61 1.43
CA VAL A 472 0.21 -6.57 0.59
C VAL A 472 1.17 -7.71 0.20
N ILE A 473 0.68 -8.93 0.04
CA ILE A 473 1.44 -10.08 -0.46
C ILE A 473 0.62 -10.70 -1.57
N GLU A 474 1.13 -10.55 -2.79
CA GLU A 474 0.56 -11.12 -4.01
C GLU A 474 1.64 -11.92 -4.72
N ALA A 475 1.40 -13.21 -4.96
CA ALA A 475 2.34 -14.08 -5.63
C ALA A 475 1.93 -14.30 -7.09
N LYS A 476 2.87 -14.82 -7.88
CA LYS A 476 2.68 -14.96 -9.31
C LYS A 476 1.44 -15.79 -9.70
N GLY A 477 0.61 -15.24 -10.57
CA GLY A 477 -0.54 -15.89 -11.19
C GLY A 477 -1.71 -16.16 -10.25
N GLN A 478 -1.86 -15.30 -9.22
CA GLN A 478 -2.89 -15.45 -8.20
C GLN A 478 -4.21 -14.75 -8.54
N GLY A 479 -4.23 -13.66 -9.31
CA GLY A 479 -5.48 -12.97 -9.63
C GLY A 479 -5.29 -11.79 -10.56
N ASN A 480 -6.33 -10.98 -10.73
CA ASN A 480 -6.20 -9.56 -11.05
C ASN A 480 -6.61 -8.75 -9.82
N ASP A 481 -5.63 -8.19 -9.13
CA ASP A 481 -5.74 -7.69 -7.78
C ASP A 481 -5.68 -6.16 -7.74
N THR A 482 -6.40 -5.57 -6.78
CA THR A 482 -6.47 -4.11 -6.64
C THR A 482 -6.14 -3.66 -5.23
N VAL A 483 -5.23 -2.71 -5.09
CA VAL A 483 -4.94 -2.00 -3.85
C VAL A 483 -5.64 -0.65 -3.83
N PHE A 484 -6.43 -0.39 -2.78
CA PHE A 484 -7.02 0.90 -2.47
C PHE A 484 -6.29 1.52 -1.28
N SER A 485 -5.54 2.60 -1.52
CA SER A 485 -4.78 3.30 -0.50
C SER A 485 -5.47 4.58 -0.04
N THR A 486 -5.46 4.85 1.27
CA THR A 486 -5.85 6.17 1.83
C THR A 486 -4.64 7.07 2.13
N VAL A 487 -3.42 6.59 1.88
CA VAL A 487 -2.14 7.27 2.08
C VAL A 487 -1.27 7.23 0.81
N SER A 488 -0.10 7.86 0.83
CA SER A 488 0.89 7.61 -0.22
C SER A 488 1.41 6.18 -0.09
N TYR A 489 1.47 5.45 -1.19
CA TYR A 489 1.77 4.02 -1.17
C TYR A 489 2.62 3.60 -2.36
N ALA A 490 3.53 2.66 -2.13
CA ALA A 490 4.40 2.08 -3.14
C ALA A 490 4.22 0.56 -3.14
N LEU A 491 3.99 -0.02 -4.31
CA LEU A 491 3.99 -1.48 -4.47
C LEU A 491 5.42 -1.99 -4.23
N ALA A 492 5.53 -3.12 -3.55
CA ALA A 492 6.82 -3.77 -3.34
C ALA A 492 7.22 -4.58 -4.58
N LYS A 493 8.52 -4.77 -4.73
CA LYS A 493 9.09 -5.59 -5.79
C LYS A 493 8.58 -7.03 -5.72
N GLY A 494 8.22 -7.60 -6.87
CA GLY A 494 7.80 -9.00 -7.02
C GLY A 494 6.35 -9.28 -6.64
N GLN A 495 5.54 -8.25 -6.41
CA GLN A 495 4.10 -8.35 -6.18
C GLN A 495 3.36 -8.19 -7.51
N GLU A 496 2.59 -9.20 -7.94
CA GLU A 496 1.76 -9.11 -9.15
C GLU A 496 0.42 -8.41 -8.82
N ILE A 497 0.46 -7.10 -8.54
CA ILE A 497 -0.73 -6.26 -8.37
C ILE A 497 -0.96 -5.47 -9.65
N GLU A 498 -2.14 -5.59 -10.26
CA GLU A 498 -2.45 -4.93 -11.54
C GLU A 498 -2.95 -3.49 -11.36
N SER A 499 -3.53 -3.15 -10.20
CA SER A 499 -4.16 -1.83 -10.00
C SER A 499 -3.92 -1.24 -8.61
N LEU A 500 -3.44 0.00 -8.56
CA LEU A 500 -3.23 0.77 -7.34
C LEU A 500 -4.00 2.10 -7.42
N HIS A 501 -4.98 2.28 -6.52
CA HIS A 501 -5.91 3.40 -6.52
C HIS A 501 -5.86 4.17 -5.20
N LEU A 502 -5.97 5.50 -5.24
CA LEU A 502 -6.35 6.27 -4.07
C LEU A 502 -7.84 6.07 -3.77
N ALA A 503 -8.16 5.62 -2.56
CA ALA A 503 -9.51 5.21 -2.15
C ALA A 503 -10.55 6.35 -2.12
N LYS A 504 -10.08 7.60 -2.14
CA LYS A 504 -10.93 8.81 -2.12
C LYS A 504 -10.61 9.67 -3.35
N PRO A 505 -11.18 9.36 -4.53
CA PRO A 505 -10.83 10.03 -5.78
C PRO A 505 -11.12 11.53 -5.79
N ASP A 506 -12.12 12.01 -5.04
CA ASP A 506 -12.45 13.45 -4.96
C ASP A 506 -11.63 14.22 -3.92
N SER A 507 -10.74 13.54 -3.19
CA SER A 507 -9.89 14.17 -2.18
C SER A 507 -8.85 15.08 -2.83
N LYS A 508 -8.65 16.27 -2.28
CA LYS A 508 -7.58 17.19 -2.69
C LYS A 508 -6.26 16.98 -1.94
N ALA A 509 -6.12 15.85 -1.25
CA ALA A 509 -4.91 15.52 -0.51
C ALA A 509 -3.79 15.15 -1.48
N ALA A 510 -2.64 15.83 -1.40
CA ALA A 510 -1.47 15.50 -2.20
C ALA A 510 -0.86 14.17 -1.72
N LEU A 511 -1.19 13.08 -2.41
CA LEU A 511 -0.73 11.73 -2.12
C LEU A 511 -0.04 11.17 -3.36
N ASN A 512 0.96 10.32 -3.16
CA ASN A 512 1.77 9.78 -4.23
C ASN A 512 1.58 8.27 -4.34
N LEU A 513 1.59 7.76 -5.57
CA LEU A 513 1.56 6.34 -5.86
C LEU A 513 2.82 5.94 -6.63
N THR A 514 3.36 4.78 -6.31
CA THR A 514 4.48 4.18 -7.02
C THR A 514 4.14 2.72 -7.32
N GLY A 515 4.21 2.34 -8.59
CA GLY A 515 4.07 0.96 -9.04
C GLY A 515 5.35 0.17 -8.79
N ASN A 516 5.55 -0.92 -9.53
CA ASN A 516 6.69 -1.82 -9.38
C ASN A 516 7.27 -2.25 -10.73
N GLU A 517 7.68 -3.51 -10.89
CA GLU A 517 8.28 -4.00 -12.13
C GLU A 517 7.29 -4.60 -13.14
N PHE A 518 6.00 -4.56 -12.84
CA PHE A 518 4.92 -5.11 -13.66
C PHE A 518 4.05 -3.99 -14.21
N ASP A 519 3.28 -4.30 -15.25
CA ASP A 519 2.30 -3.40 -15.84
C ASP A 519 1.23 -3.03 -14.80
N ASN A 520 1.24 -1.79 -14.33
CA ASN A 520 0.36 -1.30 -13.26
C ASN A 520 -0.58 -0.19 -13.77
N ALA A 521 -1.83 -0.24 -13.31
CA ALA A 521 -2.77 0.87 -13.43
C ALA A 521 -2.78 1.71 -12.14
N LEU A 522 -2.22 2.92 -12.20
CA LEU A 522 -2.17 3.86 -11.08
C LEU A 522 -3.25 4.93 -11.23
N VAL A 523 -4.12 5.04 -10.23
CA VAL A 523 -5.20 6.04 -10.20
C VAL A 523 -5.10 6.92 -8.95
N GLY A 524 -4.81 8.20 -9.18
CA GLY A 524 -4.73 9.26 -8.19
C GLY A 524 -6.08 9.75 -7.65
N ASN A 525 -6.07 10.97 -7.09
CA ASN A 525 -7.20 11.70 -6.56
C ASN A 525 -7.18 13.16 -7.07
N ALA A 526 -8.20 13.96 -6.77
CA ALA A 526 -8.30 15.35 -7.20
C ALA A 526 -7.31 16.34 -6.53
N GLY A 527 -6.23 15.85 -5.93
CA GLY A 527 -5.13 16.64 -5.38
C GLY A 527 -3.84 16.38 -6.15
N HIS A 528 -2.83 17.23 -5.93
CA HIS A 528 -1.53 17.11 -6.61
C HIS A 528 -0.83 15.78 -6.31
N ASN A 529 -0.76 14.88 -7.28
CA ASN A 529 -0.19 13.54 -7.15
C ASN A 529 1.11 13.42 -7.92
N ARG A 530 2.08 12.73 -7.32
CA ARG A 530 3.18 12.11 -8.06
C ARG A 530 2.80 10.66 -8.35
N LEU A 531 2.71 10.30 -9.62
CA LEU A 531 2.49 8.93 -10.08
C LEU A 531 3.76 8.43 -10.76
N ASP A 532 4.33 7.36 -10.22
CA ASP A 532 5.52 6.69 -10.75
C ASP A 532 5.12 5.27 -11.15
N GLY A 533 5.08 4.95 -12.45
CA GLY A 533 4.73 3.59 -12.89
C GLY A 533 5.72 2.55 -12.36
N GLY A 534 6.99 2.93 -12.24
CA GLY A 534 8.06 1.95 -12.17
C GLY A 534 8.32 1.41 -13.59
N THR A 535 8.89 0.22 -13.67
CA THR A 535 9.15 -0.40 -14.98
C THR A 535 7.97 -1.25 -15.38
N GLY A 536 7.72 -1.39 -16.67
CA GLY A 536 6.55 -2.11 -17.18
C GLY A 536 5.86 -1.23 -18.19
N ASP A 537 4.72 -1.69 -18.72
CA ASP A 537 3.88 -0.85 -19.57
C ASP A 537 2.67 -0.38 -18.72
N ASP A 538 2.80 0.82 -18.16
CA ASP A 538 1.90 1.33 -17.11
C ASP A 538 0.75 2.21 -17.62
N MET A 539 -0.34 2.28 -16.86
CA MET A 539 -1.44 3.22 -17.10
C MET A 539 -1.56 4.19 -15.92
N LEU A 540 -1.37 5.49 -16.15
CA LEU A 540 -1.31 6.49 -15.09
C LEU A 540 -2.45 7.53 -15.23
N SER A 541 -3.24 7.76 -14.19
CA SER A 541 -4.31 8.77 -14.17
C SER A 541 -4.40 9.49 -12.82
N GLY A 542 -3.97 10.74 -12.77
CA GLY A 542 -3.91 11.62 -11.60
C GLY A 542 -5.27 12.17 -11.17
N LYS A 543 -6.16 12.44 -12.14
CA LYS A 543 -7.55 12.92 -12.01
C LYS A 543 -7.71 14.42 -11.88
N GLY A 544 -7.05 15.10 -10.98
CA GLY A 544 -7.29 16.53 -10.86
C GLY A 544 -6.32 17.16 -9.91
N GLY A 545 -6.14 18.46 -10.03
CA GLY A 545 -4.92 19.07 -9.51
C GLY A 545 -3.77 18.86 -10.50
N ASN A 546 -2.68 19.57 -10.24
CA ASN A 546 -1.45 19.54 -11.02
C ASN A 546 -0.64 18.30 -10.62
N ASP A 547 -0.65 17.30 -11.48
CA ASP A 547 -0.08 15.99 -11.31
C ASP A 547 1.26 15.85 -12.05
N ARG A 548 2.09 14.93 -11.58
CA ARG A 548 3.39 14.63 -12.17
C ARG A 548 3.54 13.13 -12.41
N TYR A 549 3.58 12.77 -13.68
CA TYR A 549 3.69 11.42 -14.20
C TYR A 549 5.14 11.08 -14.51
N TYR A 550 5.58 9.88 -14.14
CA TYR A 550 6.91 9.38 -14.49
C TYR A 550 6.74 8.12 -15.31
N VAL A 551 7.31 8.14 -16.51
CA VAL A 551 7.21 7.08 -17.52
C VAL A 551 8.61 6.60 -17.90
N ASP A 552 8.77 5.29 -18.03
CA ASP A 552 10.01 4.64 -18.43
C ASP A 552 9.87 3.60 -19.54
N SER A 553 8.64 3.29 -19.95
CA SER A 553 8.35 2.58 -21.18
C SER A 553 7.73 3.52 -22.23
N SER A 554 8.03 3.27 -23.50
CA SER A 554 7.34 3.95 -24.61
C SER A 554 5.88 3.50 -24.75
N PHE A 555 5.46 2.49 -24.01
CA PHE A 555 4.09 1.98 -23.97
C PHE A 555 3.32 2.44 -22.71
N ASP A 556 3.97 3.18 -21.80
CA ASP A 556 3.25 3.84 -20.71
C ASP A 556 2.19 4.77 -21.28
N GLN A 557 1.03 4.81 -20.63
CA GLN A 557 -0.12 5.62 -21.03
C GLN A 557 -0.51 6.57 -19.91
N VAL A 558 -0.53 7.86 -20.22
CA VAL A 558 -1.01 8.90 -19.30
C VAL A 558 -2.45 9.25 -19.64
N PHE A 559 -3.31 9.46 -18.65
CA PHE A 559 -4.71 9.83 -18.86
C PHE A 559 -5.04 11.12 -18.13
N GLU A 560 -5.02 12.21 -18.90
CA GLU A 560 -5.42 13.56 -18.49
C GLU A 560 -6.62 14.04 -19.28
N ALA A 561 -7.69 14.45 -18.57
CA ALA A 561 -8.91 14.95 -19.18
C ALA A 561 -9.04 16.46 -19.01
N LYS A 562 -9.99 17.02 -19.76
CA LYS A 562 -10.12 18.47 -19.84
C LYS A 562 -10.34 19.19 -18.50
N GLY A 563 -9.49 20.18 -18.22
CA GLY A 563 -9.58 21.06 -17.06
C GLY A 563 -9.24 20.38 -15.73
N GLN A 564 -8.41 19.33 -15.77
CA GLN A 564 -8.02 18.58 -14.58
C GLN A 564 -6.81 19.19 -13.85
N GLY A 565 -5.90 19.89 -14.50
CA GLY A 565 -4.72 20.39 -13.81
C GLY A 565 -3.84 21.29 -14.66
N VAL A 566 -2.59 21.42 -14.21
CA VAL A 566 -1.45 21.78 -15.04
C VAL A 566 -0.42 20.69 -14.81
N ASP A 567 -0.31 19.78 -15.76
CA ASP A 567 0.24 18.46 -15.55
C ASP A 567 1.60 18.32 -16.24
N THR A 568 2.43 17.44 -15.70
CA THR A 568 3.78 17.22 -16.23
C THR A 568 4.08 15.74 -16.38
N VAL A 569 4.47 15.34 -17.57
CA VAL A 569 5.04 14.02 -17.86
C VAL A 569 6.56 14.12 -17.87
N VAL A 570 7.20 13.27 -17.07
CA VAL A 570 8.65 13.13 -16.98
C VAL A 570 9.04 11.78 -17.55
N SER A 571 9.73 11.78 -18.68
CA SER A 571 10.12 10.54 -19.35
C SER A 571 11.60 10.22 -19.19
N THR A 572 11.93 8.94 -19.08
CA THR A 572 13.31 8.46 -19.19
C THR A 572 13.63 7.83 -20.56
N VAL A 573 12.67 7.85 -21.49
CA VAL A 573 12.75 7.27 -22.84
C VAL A 573 12.27 8.27 -23.90
N THR A 574 12.37 7.89 -25.18
CA THR A 574 11.66 8.61 -26.25
C THR A 574 10.16 8.44 -26.04
N TYR A 575 9.42 9.54 -25.99
CA TYR A 575 8.01 9.52 -25.58
C TYR A 575 7.16 10.49 -26.40
N SER A 576 5.91 10.12 -26.62
CA SER A 576 4.93 10.91 -27.35
C SER A 576 3.65 11.00 -26.54
N LEU A 577 3.07 12.20 -26.45
CA LEU A 577 1.74 12.37 -25.87
C LEU A 577 0.69 11.82 -26.83
N ASP A 578 -0.33 11.15 -26.30
CA ASP A 578 -1.48 10.76 -27.10
C ASP A 578 -2.39 11.96 -27.38
N LYS A 579 -3.14 11.81 -28.45
CA LYS A 579 -4.17 12.77 -28.84
C LYS A 579 -5.23 12.94 -27.75
N GLY A 580 -5.60 14.17 -27.46
CA GLY A 580 -6.68 14.53 -26.54
C GLY A 580 -6.30 14.54 -25.05
N GLN A 581 -5.02 14.33 -24.72
CA GLN A 581 -4.47 14.48 -23.36
C GLN A 581 -4.17 15.97 -23.08
N GLU A 582 -4.78 16.57 -22.05
CA GLU A 582 -4.42 17.94 -21.62
C GLU A 582 -3.19 17.91 -20.70
N VAL A 583 -2.00 17.63 -21.27
CA VAL A 583 -0.71 17.71 -20.56
C VAL A 583 0.04 18.96 -21.02
N GLU A 584 0.38 19.87 -20.11
CA GLU A 584 1.06 21.13 -20.46
C GLU A 584 2.57 21.02 -20.57
N ARG A 585 3.19 20.02 -19.91
CA ARG A 585 4.65 19.84 -19.96
C ARG A 585 5.06 18.39 -20.16
N LEU A 586 5.90 18.14 -21.16
CA LEU A 586 6.61 16.88 -21.36
C LEU A 586 8.12 17.14 -21.25
N GLU A 587 8.81 16.47 -20.35
CA GLU A 587 10.24 16.68 -20.12
C GLU A 587 11.02 15.38 -19.97
N LEU A 588 12.28 15.37 -20.43
CA LEU A 588 13.20 14.28 -20.15
C LEU A 588 13.77 14.40 -18.74
N ALA A 589 13.79 13.28 -18.01
CA ALA A 589 14.32 13.23 -16.66
C ALA A 589 15.82 13.59 -16.64
N PRO A 590 16.31 14.32 -15.64
CA PRO A 590 17.74 14.63 -15.51
C PRO A 590 18.67 13.40 -15.47
N SER A 591 18.13 12.25 -15.05
CA SER A 591 18.85 10.96 -15.02
C SER A 591 19.22 10.43 -16.41
N THR A 592 18.59 10.92 -17.49
CA THR A 592 18.89 10.51 -18.88
C THR A 592 20.22 11.05 -19.41
N GLY A 593 20.76 12.10 -18.78
CA GLY A 593 22.06 12.69 -19.12
C GLY A 593 22.10 13.21 -20.56
N ALA A 594 23.09 12.75 -21.34
CA ALA A 594 23.30 13.13 -22.74
C ALA A 594 22.83 12.03 -23.72
N THR A 595 21.85 11.22 -23.33
CA THR A 595 21.27 10.18 -24.20
C THR A 595 20.35 10.84 -25.23
N GLY A 596 20.56 10.58 -26.52
CA GLY A 596 19.68 11.09 -27.57
C GLY A 596 18.30 10.45 -27.53
N LEU A 597 17.33 11.17 -26.97
CA LEU A 597 15.93 10.80 -26.83
C LEU A 597 15.06 11.87 -27.48
N ASN A 598 13.88 11.50 -27.95
CA ASN A 598 13.00 12.42 -28.65
C ASN A 598 11.70 12.63 -27.87
N LEU A 599 11.13 13.82 -27.99
CA LEU A 599 9.82 14.14 -27.42
C LEU A 599 8.87 14.56 -28.52
N THR A 600 7.62 14.11 -28.43
CA THR A 600 6.54 14.57 -29.30
C THR A 600 5.35 14.97 -28.44
N GLY A 601 4.88 16.21 -28.59
CA GLY A 601 3.65 16.69 -27.97
C GLY A 601 2.41 16.19 -28.70
N ASN A 602 1.29 16.90 -28.59
CA ASN A 602 0.01 16.54 -29.18
C ASN A 602 -0.66 17.75 -29.86
N GLU A 603 -1.99 17.87 -29.84
CA GLU A 603 -2.70 18.96 -30.51
C GLU A 603 -2.85 20.25 -29.67
N PHE A 604 -2.33 20.26 -28.44
CA PHE A 604 -2.46 21.36 -27.48
C PHE A 604 -1.12 22.07 -27.27
N ASP A 605 -1.19 23.29 -26.71
CA ASP A 605 -0.01 24.07 -26.35
C ASP A 605 0.83 23.33 -25.27
N ASN A 606 1.90 22.66 -25.69
CA ASN A 606 2.81 21.90 -24.85
C ASN A 606 4.14 22.64 -24.62
N THR A 607 4.74 22.42 -23.46
CA THR A 607 6.15 22.75 -23.20
C THR A 607 6.98 21.47 -23.24
N LEU A 608 7.87 21.34 -24.22
CA LEU A 608 8.79 20.23 -24.36
C LEU A 608 10.19 20.62 -23.85
N VAL A 609 10.76 19.81 -22.97
CA VAL A 609 12.12 20.01 -22.44
C VAL A 609 12.96 18.76 -22.66
N GLY A 610 13.99 18.89 -23.50
CA GLY A 610 14.98 17.87 -23.83
C GLY A 610 15.96 17.58 -22.69
N ASN A 611 17.12 17.02 -23.05
CA ASN A 611 18.21 16.71 -22.13
C ASN A 611 19.54 17.24 -22.68
N ALA A 612 20.68 16.69 -22.27
CA ALA A 612 21.99 17.18 -22.74
C ALA A 612 22.50 16.44 -23.99
N GLY A 613 21.66 15.62 -24.61
CA GLY A 613 21.97 14.84 -25.82
C GLY A 613 21.13 15.33 -26.98
N ARG A 614 21.51 14.92 -28.19
CA ARG A 614 20.78 15.27 -29.42
C ARG A 614 19.33 14.79 -29.38
N ASN A 615 18.40 15.74 -29.30
CA ASN A 615 16.96 15.53 -29.23
C ASN A 615 16.28 15.94 -30.54
N ILE A 616 15.21 15.22 -30.90
CA ILE A 616 14.20 15.72 -31.83
C ILE A 616 12.98 16.13 -30.99
N LEU A 617 12.64 17.41 -31.03
CA LEU A 617 11.50 17.99 -30.32
C LEU A 617 10.43 18.39 -31.32
N ASN A 618 9.30 17.69 -31.29
CA ASN A 618 8.14 17.99 -32.12
C ASN A 618 6.97 18.39 -31.22
N GLY A 619 6.58 19.66 -31.24
CA GLY A 619 5.43 20.14 -30.47
C GLY A 619 4.12 19.42 -30.81
N GLY A 620 3.99 18.97 -32.06
CA GLY A 620 2.69 18.62 -32.61
C GLY A 620 1.99 19.90 -33.04
N GLY A 621 0.66 19.94 -32.92
CA GLY A 621 -0.07 21.18 -33.15
C GLY A 621 -0.22 21.98 -31.85
N GLY A 622 -0.85 23.16 -31.92
CA GLY A 622 -0.86 24.08 -30.77
C GLY A 622 0.26 25.10 -30.88
N ALA A 623 0.38 26.02 -29.91
CA ALA A 623 1.48 26.98 -29.84
C ALA A 623 2.48 26.54 -28.76
N ASP A 624 3.54 25.86 -29.20
CA ASP A 624 4.42 25.10 -28.31
C ASP A 624 5.63 25.89 -27.82
N LYS A 625 6.25 25.41 -26.74
CA LYS A 625 7.56 25.89 -26.26
C LYS A 625 8.56 24.75 -26.23
N LEU A 626 9.61 24.84 -27.03
CA LEU A 626 10.57 23.76 -27.22
C LEU A 626 11.95 24.17 -26.65
N TYR A 627 12.47 23.40 -25.70
CA TYR A 627 13.77 23.61 -25.06
C TYR A 627 14.64 22.37 -25.25
N GLY A 628 15.60 22.41 -26.18
CA GLY A 628 16.56 21.32 -26.45
C GLY A 628 17.57 21.17 -25.31
N LEU A 629 18.04 22.31 -24.79
CA LEU A 629 19.15 22.41 -23.84
C LEU A 629 20.48 22.16 -24.57
N LYS A 630 21.32 21.23 -24.12
CA LYS A 630 22.61 20.98 -24.77
C LYS A 630 22.47 19.82 -25.74
N GLY A 631 23.34 19.80 -26.74
CA GLY A 631 23.33 18.77 -27.77
C GLY A 631 22.95 19.41 -29.09
N ASP A 632 23.12 18.65 -30.18
CA ASP A 632 22.80 19.15 -31.52
C ASP A 632 21.33 18.79 -31.84
N ASP A 633 20.40 19.66 -31.47
CA ASP A 633 18.97 19.42 -31.42
C ASP A 633 18.24 19.78 -32.72
N LEU A 634 17.10 19.12 -32.96
CA LEU A 634 16.22 19.41 -34.09
C LEU A 634 14.81 19.72 -33.61
N TYR A 635 14.36 20.93 -33.90
CA TYR A 635 13.03 21.43 -33.59
C TYR A 635 12.10 21.31 -34.80
N LEU A 636 10.95 20.66 -34.64
CA LEU A 636 9.90 20.64 -35.65
C LEU A 636 8.87 21.69 -35.28
N VAL A 637 8.69 22.67 -36.16
CA VAL A 637 7.76 23.80 -35.97
C VAL A 637 6.67 23.70 -37.01
N ASP A 638 5.42 23.57 -36.55
CA ASP A 638 4.26 23.45 -37.44
C ASP A 638 3.21 24.54 -37.25
N ASN A 639 3.35 25.35 -36.19
CA ASN A 639 2.48 26.45 -35.86
C ASN A 639 3.27 27.75 -35.75
N THR A 640 2.70 28.86 -36.22
CA THR A 640 3.34 30.18 -36.09
C THR A 640 3.43 30.68 -34.65
N GLY A 641 2.73 30.02 -33.71
CA GLY A 641 2.83 30.24 -32.27
C GLY A 641 4.00 29.54 -31.60
N ASP A 642 4.69 28.60 -32.27
CA ASP A 642 5.77 27.81 -31.67
C ASP A 642 7.00 28.66 -31.34
N GLN A 643 7.52 28.46 -30.14
CA GLN A 643 8.67 29.16 -29.60
C GLN A 643 9.79 28.16 -29.30
N VAL A 644 10.87 28.25 -30.07
CA VAL A 644 12.12 27.55 -29.77
C VAL A 644 12.92 28.33 -28.74
N PHE A 645 13.62 27.66 -27.83
CA PHE A 645 14.47 28.29 -26.83
C PHE A 645 15.86 27.68 -26.88
N GLU A 646 16.76 28.39 -27.56
CA GLU A 646 18.18 28.06 -27.61
C GLU A 646 19.05 29.08 -26.90
N VAL A 647 20.17 28.61 -26.35
CA VAL A 647 21.13 29.45 -25.61
C VAL A 647 22.51 29.25 -26.19
N GLN A 648 23.27 30.34 -26.25
CA GLN A 648 24.61 30.32 -26.81
C GLN A 648 25.54 29.22 -26.22
N GLY A 649 26.19 28.47 -27.10
CA GLY A 649 27.20 27.46 -26.84
C GLY A 649 26.63 26.10 -26.45
N GLN A 650 25.39 25.80 -26.80
CA GLN A 650 24.71 24.57 -26.40
C GLN A 650 24.67 23.47 -27.46
N GLY A 651 24.87 23.76 -28.74
CA GLY A 651 24.79 22.76 -29.80
C GLY A 651 25.09 23.31 -31.17
N GLN A 652 24.91 22.45 -32.18
CA GLN A 652 24.52 22.87 -33.53
C GLN A 652 23.06 22.47 -33.75
N ASP A 653 22.19 23.46 -33.81
CA ASP A 653 20.75 23.30 -33.66
C ASP A 653 20.01 23.69 -34.94
N GLY A 654 18.97 22.92 -35.25
CA GLY A 654 18.20 23.07 -36.47
C GLY A 654 16.72 23.24 -36.21
N ILE A 655 16.05 24.04 -37.04
CA ILE A 655 14.60 24.16 -37.11
C ILE A 655 14.13 23.64 -38.47
N LEU A 656 13.22 22.68 -38.45
CA LEU A 656 12.48 22.21 -39.60
C LEU A 656 11.05 22.76 -39.52
N SER A 657 10.72 23.74 -40.36
CA SER A 657 9.43 24.44 -40.29
C SER A 657 8.46 24.04 -41.41
N THR A 658 7.16 23.97 -41.11
CA THR A 658 6.09 23.89 -42.13
C THR A 658 5.35 25.22 -42.32
N VAL A 659 5.78 26.29 -41.64
CA VAL A 659 5.17 27.62 -41.63
C VAL A 659 6.22 28.70 -41.90
N THR A 660 5.78 29.94 -42.11
CA THR A 660 6.67 31.11 -42.05
C THR A 660 7.27 31.19 -40.65
N TYR A 661 8.58 31.34 -40.55
CA TYR A 661 9.27 31.36 -39.25
C TYR A 661 10.36 32.42 -39.18
N THR A 662 10.43 33.07 -38.03
CA THR A 662 11.43 34.09 -37.72
C THR A 662 12.17 33.68 -36.46
N LEU A 663 13.49 33.58 -36.54
CA LEU A 663 14.33 33.35 -35.38
C LEU A 663 14.26 34.55 -34.44
N ALA A 664 14.10 34.28 -33.15
CA ALA A 664 14.15 35.32 -32.14
C ALA A 664 15.60 35.75 -31.88
N LYS A 665 15.75 36.99 -31.44
CA LYS A 665 17.03 37.54 -31.02
C LYS A 665 17.64 36.72 -29.87
N GLY A 666 18.93 36.40 -29.97
CA GLY A 666 19.69 35.69 -28.94
C GLY A 666 19.58 34.16 -28.99
N GLN A 667 18.85 33.60 -29.96
CA GLN A 667 18.80 32.15 -30.22
C GLN A 667 19.95 31.73 -31.14
N GLU A 668 20.80 30.81 -30.70
CA GLU A 668 21.86 30.27 -31.57
C GLU A 668 21.28 29.06 -32.33
N ILE A 669 20.67 29.32 -33.49
CA ILE A 669 20.18 28.29 -34.43
C ILE A 669 21.01 28.38 -35.70
N GLU A 670 21.65 27.30 -36.11
CA GLU A 670 22.49 27.28 -37.31
C GLU A 670 21.67 27.03 -38.57
N ASP A 671 20.68 26.13 -38.52
CA ASP A 671 19.93 25.70 -39.71
C ASP A 671 18.43 26.01 -39.55
N LEU A 672 17.87 26.86 -40.41
CA LEU A 672 16.43 27.10 -40.52
C LEU A 672 15.94 26.65 -41.90
N VAL A 673 15.18 25.56 -41.94
CA VAL A 673 14.83 24.86 -43.18
C VAL A 673 13.33 24.65 -43.29
N LEU A 674 12.74 24.94 -44.45
CA LEU A 674 11.38 24.52 -44.77
C LEU A 674 11.35 23.00 -45.03
N SER A 675 10.49 22.31 -44.29
CA SER A 675 10.31 20.84 -44.30
C SER A 675 10.04 20.24 -45.69
N SER A 676 9.38 20.99 -46.57
CA SER A 676 9.00 20.54 -47.91
C SER A 676 9.76 21.35 -48.96
N SER A 677 10.96 20.92 -49.33
CA SER A 677 11.79 21.60 -50.35
C SER A 677 11.12 21.73 -51.73
N THR A 678 10.18 20.86 -52.08
CA THR A 678 9.39 20.94 -53.33
C THR A 678 7.99 21.53 -53.13
N GLY A 679 7.71 22.06 -51.94
CA GLY A 679 6.44 22.71 -51.63
C GLY A 679 6.34 24.03 -52.39
N LYS A 680 5.16 24.37 -52.91
CA LYS A 680 4.95 25.63 -53.66
C LYS A 680 4.19 26.68 -52.87
N THR A 681 4.05 26.46 -51.57
CA THR A 681 3.40 27.41 -50.66
C THR A 681 4.41 28.51 -50.37
N SER A 682 4.01 29.76 -50.58
CA SER A 682 4.80 30.92 -50.19
C SER A 682 4.90 30.96 -48.66
N LEU A 683 6.12 30.78 -48.18
CA LEU A 683 6.50 30.77 -46.77
C LEU A 683 7.84 31.51 -46.66
N ASP A 684 8.00 32.30 -45.62
CA ASP A 684 9.16 33.17 -45.46
C ASP A 684 10.02 32.68 -44.29
N LEU A 685 11.33 32.87 -44.40
CA LEU A 685 12.28 32.56 -43.33
C LEU A 685 13.07 33.82 -42.99
N THR A 686 13.14 34.13 -41.70
CA THR A 686 13.95 35.25 -41.20
C THR A 686 14.92 34.73 -40.14
N GLY A 687 16.22 34.96 -40.36
CA GLY A 687 17.31 34.68 -39.45
C GLY A 687 17.41 35.70 -38.32
N ASN A 688 18.57 35.79 -37.69
CA ASN A 688 18.82 36.68 -36.56
C ASN A 688 20.25 37.25 -36.56
N GLU A 689 20.83 37.54 -35.39
CA GLU A 689 22.17 38.10 -35.30
C GLU A 689 23.32 37.09 -35.45
N PHE A 690 23.01 35.79 -35.53
CA PHE A 690 23.99 34.71 -35.68
C PHE A 690 24.10 34.27 -37.13
N ALA A 691 25.13 33.47 -37.45
CA ALA A 691 25.28 32.92 -38.79
C ALA A 691 24.29 31.76 -39.00
N ASN A 692 23.26 32.01 -39.81
CA ASN A 692 22.18 31.07 -40.10
C ASN A 692 22.28 30.55 -41.55
N THR A 693 21.86 29.30 -41.76
CA THR A 693 21.59 28.70 -43.07
C THR A 693 20.08 28.63 -43.27
N LEU A 694 19.55 29.43 -44.19
CA LEU A 694 18.12 29.49 -44.51
C LEU A 694 17.86 28.73 -45.80
N ILE A 695 17.00 27.71 -45.75
CA ILE A 695 16.63 26.91 -46.92
C ILE A 695 15.10 26.91 -47.12
N GLY A 696 14.66 27.55 -48.19
CA GLY A 696 13.26 27.67 -48.62
C GLY A 696 12.71 26.45 -49.37
N ASN A 697 11.58 26.65 -50.05
CA ASN A 697 10.87 25.66 -50.86
C ASN A 697 10.64 26.18 -52.30
N GLU A 698 10.15 25.33 -53.22
CA GLU A 698 9.79 25.74 -54.60
C GLU A 698 8.64 26.79 -54.73
N GLY A 699 8.23 27.45 -53.65
CA GLY A 699 7.25 28.54 -53.64
C GLY A 699 7.95 29.88 -53.44
N VAL A 700 7.25 30.99 -53.71
CA VAL A 700 7.82 32.33 -53.52
C VAL A 700 8.19 32.55 -52.04
N ASN A 701 9.48 32.64 -51.74
CA ASN A 701 10.03 32.83 -50.40
C ASN A 701 10.67 34.20 -50.25
N TRP A 702 10.46 34.83 -49.10
CA TRP A 702 11.34 35.89 -48.61
C TRP A 702 12.31 35.29 -47.61
N LEU A 703 13.61 35.30 -47.95
CA LEU A 703 14.70 34.82 -47.11
C LEU A 703 15.49 36.03 -46.63
N ASP A 704 15.40 36.33 -45.34
CA ASP A 704 16.12 37.43 -44.70
C ASP A 704 17.13 36.87 -43.70
N GLY A 705 18.43 36.96 -43.99
CA GLY A 705 19.48 36.43 -43.12
C GLY A 705 19.56 37.12 -41.75
N GLY A 706 19.18 38.40 -41.69
CA GLY A 706 19.54 39.25 -40.56
C GLY A 706 21.03 39.57 -40.52
N ALA A 707 21.52 40.09 -39.39
CA ALA A 707 22.86 40.68 -39.26
C ALA A 707 24.04 39.70 -39.40
N GLY A 708 23.76 38.40 -39.41
CA GLY A 708 24.67 37.25 -39.34
C GLY A 708 25.64 37.15 -40.50
N ALA A 709 26.25 35.99 -40.70
CA ALA A 709 27.02 35.72 -41.93
C ALA A 709 26.35 34.53 -42.58
N ASP A 710 25.31 34.82 -43.36
CA ASP A 710 24.24 33.87 -43.59
C ASP A 710 24.36 33.17 -44.94
N VAL A 711 23.77 31.99 -45.05
CA VAL A 711 23.68 31.24 -46.30
C VAL A 711 22.21 31.05 -46.63
N MET A 712 21.73 31.59 -47.75
CA MET A 712 20.32 31.55 -48.12
C MET A 712 20.12 30.81 -49.46
N ARG A 713 19.09 29.95 -49.55
CA ARG A 713 18.72 29.19 -50.75
C ARG A 713 17.22 28.91 -50.80
N ALA A 714 16.49 29.33 -51.83
CA ALA A 714 15.04 29.12 -51.89
C ALA A 714 14.60 27.80 -52.57
N ASN A 715 15.43 27.16 -53.40
CA ASN A 715 15.11 25.91 -54.16
C ASN A 715 14.12 26.09 -55.34
N GLY A 716 13.69 27.32 -55.64
CA GLY A 716 12.97 27.77 -56.84
C GLY A 716 11.68 28.49 -56.51
N GLY A 717 11.00 29.06 -57.51
CA GLY A 717 9.99 30.11 -57.26
C GLY A 717 10.61 31.47 -57.55
N ASP A 718 9.81 32.54 -57.54
CA ASP A 718 10.33 33.89 -57.78
C ASP A 718 10.65 34.53 -56.42
N ASP A 719 11.88 34.41 -55.97
CA ASP A 719 12.26 34.57 -54.57
C ASP A 719 12.93 35.92 -54.27
N VAL A 720 12.91 36.32 -52.99
CA VAL A 720 13.55 37.55 -52.52
C VAL A 720 14.53 37.22 -51.40
N TYR A 721 15.80 37.52 -51.62
CA TYR A 721 16.87 37.41 -50.64
C TYR A 721 17.20 38.79 -50.07
N ILE A 722 17.20 38.93 -48.75
CA ILE A 722 17.63 40.15 -48.05
C ILE A 722 19.04 39.91 -47.50
N VAL A 723 19.98 40.68 -48.00
CA VAL A 723 21.40 40.65 -47.60
C VAL A 723 21.70 41.91 -46.81
N ASP A 724 22.21 41.79 -45.60
CA ASP A 724 22.59 42.95 -44.78
C ASP A 724 24.03 42.88 -44.24
N ASN A 725 24.72 41.76 -44.44
CA ASN A 725 26.10 41.56 -44.10
C ASN A 725 26.93 41.21 -45.33
N THR A 726 28.12 41.81 -45.42
CA THR A 726 29.08 41.59 -46.52
C THR A 726 29.54 40.14 -46.70
N LYS A 727 29.24 39.26 -45.75
CA LYS A 727 29.58 37.84 -45.78
C LYS A 727 28.41 36.93 -46.11
N ASP A 728 27.21 37.49 -46.31
CA ASP A 728 26.05 36.69 -46.68
C ASP A 728 26.25 36.07 -48.06
N ARG A 729 25.70 34.87 -48.24
CA ARG A 729 25.82 34.09 -49.46
C ARG A 729 24.44 33.62 -49.88
N VAL A 730 23.93 34.24 -50.94
CA VAL A 730 22.80 33.71 -51.69
C VAL A 730 23.29 32.55 -52.54
N LEU A 731 22.52 31.46 -52.64
CA LEU A 731 22.80 30.27 -53.45
C LEU A 731 21.61 29.96 -54.37
N GLU A 732 21.68 30.43 -55.61
CA GLU A 732 20.68 30.18 -56.66
C GLU A 732 21.14 29.08 -57.62
N ASP A 733 20.22 28.19 -58.03
CA ASP A 733 20.44 27.23 -59.12
C ASP A 733 19.85 27.78 -60.43
N VAL A 734 20.53 27.58 -61.56
CA VAL A 734 20.08 28.05 -62.89
C VAL A 734 18.69 27.50 -63.26
N GLY A 735 17.81 28.38 -63.73
CA GLY A 735 16.51 28.11 -64.34
C GLY A 735 15.38 27.88 -63.34
N ARG A 736 15.45 28.50 -62.15
CA ARG A 736 14.58 28.19 -61.01
C ARG A 736 13.59 29.28 -60.60
N GLY A 737 13.61 30.46 -61.22
CA GLY A 737 12.73 31.57 -60.84
C GLY A 737 13.10 32.89 -61.52
N ASP A 738 12.33 33.95 -61.25
CA ASP A 738 12.73 35.35 -61.46
C ASP A 738 13.07 36.02 -60.11
N ASP A 739 14.31 35.88 -59.67
CA ASP A 739 14.79 36.12 -58.31
C ASP A 739 15.33 37.56 -58.08
N ILE A 740 15.25 38.01 -56.83
CA ILE A 740 15.73 39.33 -56.40
C ILE A 740 16.67 39.19 -55.20
N VAL A 741 17.88 39.73 -55.32
CA VAL A 741 18.72 40.05 -54.16
C VAL A 741 18.52 41.52 -53.80
N LYS A 742 17.98 41.79 -52.60
CA LYS A 742 17.92 43.11 -51.99
C LYS A 742 19.03 43.26 -50.97
N THR A 743 19.94 44.20 -51.17
CA THR A 743 21.12 44.35 -50.30
C THR A 743 21.18 45.69 -49.56
N HIS A 744 21.60 45.65 -48.30
CA HIS A 744 21.93 46.81 -47.48
C HIS A 744 23.42 47.17 -47.50
N VAL A 745 24.24 46.32 -48.11
CA VAL A 745 25.70 46.42 -48.15
C VAL A 745 26.22 46.38 -49.58
N SER A 746 27.53 46.54 -49.76
CA SER A 746 28.15 46.19 -51.03
C SER A 746 28.05 44.68 -51.26
N TYR A 747 27.60 44.26 -52.43
CA TYR A 747 27.35 42.87 -52.76
C TYR A 747 27.84 42.49 -54.15
N THR A 748 28.35 41.28 -54.27
CA THR A 748 28.80 40.69 -55.53
C THR A 748 28.13 39.34 -55.72
N LEU A 749 27.40 39.18 -56.81
CA LEU A 749 26.79 37.89 -57.17
C LEU A 749 27.88 36.85 -57.43
N LEU A 750 27.68 35.61 -56.99
CA LEU A 750 28.65 34.55 -57.26
C LEU A 750 28.51 34.06 -58.70
N ALA A 751 29.60 33.55 -59.26
CA ALA A 751 29.57 32.92 -60.56
C ALA A 751 28.67 31.67 -60.55
N GLY A 752 27.91 31.47 -61.63
CA GLY A 752 27.01 30.33 -61.83
C GLY A 752 25.63 30.46 -61.19
N GLN A 753 25.27 31.64 -60.66
CA GLN A 753 23.97 31.93 -60.03
C GLN A 753 23.10 32.76 -60.96
N GLU A 754 21.85 32.35 -61.18
CA GLU A 754 20.93 33.09 -62.04
C GLU A 754 20.04 34.00 -61.17
N ILE A 755 20.58 35.14 -60.74
CA ILE A 755 19.79 36.20 -60.10
C ILE A 755 19.46 37.24 -61.17
N GLU A 756 18.19 37.50 -61.43
CA GLU A 756 17.74 38.46 -62.45
C GLU A 756 17.90 39.90 -61.96
N ARG A 757 17.71 40.15 -60.66
CA ARG A 757 17.63 41.50 -60.08
C ARG A 757 18.50 41.66 -58.84
N LEU A 758 19.45 42.60 -58.90
CA LEU A 758 20.26 43.01 -57.74
C LEU A 758 19.91 44.46 -57.36
N TRP A 759 19.19 44.63 -56.26
CA TRP A 759 18.65 45.92 -55.84
C TRP A 759 19.26 46.37 -54.52
N ALA A 760 19.52 47.66 -54.37
CA ALA A 760 19.67 48.28 -53.07
C ALA A 760 18.33 48.17 -52.32
N ALA A 761 18.37 47.71 -51.08
CA ALA A 761 17.16 47.40 -50.31
C ALA A 761 16.28 48.64 -50.05
N GLU A 762 16.92 49.81 -49.88
CA GLU A 762 16.27 51.09 -49.63
C GLU A 762 16.73 52.11 -50.68
N PRO A 763 16.02 52.27 -51.81
CA PRO A 763 16.48 53.08 -52.95
C PRO A 763 16.66 54.58 -52.64
N GLU A 764 16.04 55.07 -51.58
CA GLU A 764 16.11 56.48 -51.15
C GLU A 764 17.28 56.74 -50.19
N ASP A 765 17.93 55.69 -49.67
CA ASP A 765 19.07 55.85 -48.79
C ASP A 765 20.30 56.29 -49.60
N ALA A 766 21.13 57.18 -49.05
CA ALA A 766 22.32 57.67 -49.75
C ALA A 766 23.59 56.93 -49.31
N ARG A 767 23.62 55.59 -49.45
CA ARG A 767 24.77 54.77 -49.02
C ARG A 767 25.74 54.64 -50.19
N ASN A 768 27.04 54.65 -49.94
CA ASN A 768 28.01 54.43 -51.02
C ASN A 768 28.31 52.92 -51.11
N ILE A 769 27.50 52.17 -51.86
CA ILE A 769 27.66 50.72 -52.00
C ILE A 769 28.22 50.33 -53.37
N SER A 770 28.89 49.19 -53.41
CA SER A 770 29.32 48.55 -54.65
C SER A 770 28.41 47.38 -54.97
N LEU A 771 27.77 47.40 -56.14
CA LEU A 771 26.94 46.31 -56.66
C LEU A 771 27.65 45.69 -57.86
N THR A 772 27.87 44.39 -57.83
CA THR A 772 28.57 43.67 -58.90
C THR A 772 27.77 42.45 -59.34
N GLY A 773 27.40 42.41 -60.61
CA GLY A 773 26.76 41.27 -61.26
C GLY A 773 27.74 40.11 -61.54
N ASN A 774 27.32 39.14 -62.34
CA ASN A 774 28.09 37.93 -62.64
C ASN A 774 28.17 37.66 -64.15
N GLU A 775 27.91 36.44 -64.65
CA GLU A 775 27.96 36.11 -66.07
C GLU A 775 26.62 36.07 -66.81
N PHE A 776 25.51 36.26 -66.10
CA PHE A 776 24.17 36.34 -66.66
C PHE A 776 23.80 37.80 -66.93
N GLY A 777 22.65 38.08 -67.55
CA GLY A 777 22.15 39.47 -67.64
C GLY A 777 21.36 39.84 -66.38
N GLN A 778 21.76 40.89 -65.69
CA GLN A 778 21.10 41.42 -64.49
C GLN A 778 20.43 42.77 -64.73
N GLU A 779 19.34 43.04 -64.02
CA GLU A 779 18.89 44.40 -63.72
C GLU A 779 19.44 44.83 -62.35
N ILE A 780 20.36 45.79 -62.34
CA ILE A 780 21.00 46.30 -61.13
C ILE A 780 20.48 47.70 -60.81
N TYR A 781 19.88 47.88 -59.64
CA TYR A 781 19.35 49.15 -59.16
C TYR A 781 20.06 49.55 -57.85
N ALA A 782 20.84 50.63 -57.88
CA ALA A 782 21.47 51.19 -56.68
C ALA A 782 20.56 52.19 -55.96
N ASP A 783 21.03 52.72 -54.82
CA ASP A 783 20.31 53.69 -54.00
C ASP A 783 20.68 55.15 -54.34
N ALA A 784 20.28 56.13 -53.51
CA ALA A 784 20.53 57.55 -53.76
C ALA A 784 21.96 58.02 -53.40
N GLY A 785 22.89 57.10 -53.12
CA GLY A 785 24.27 57.38 -52.76
C GLY A 785 25.20 57.52 -53.96
N ASN A 786 26.51 57.62 -53.72
CA ASN A 786 27.50 57.58 -54.78
C ASN A 786 27.97 56.14 -54.95
N ASN A 787 27.30 55.40 -55.83
CA ASN A 787 27.44 53.96 -55.94
C ASN A 787 28.46 53.55 -56.99
N ARG A 788 28.99 52.33 -56.87
CA ARG A 788 29.87 51.72 -57.88
C ARG A 788 29.22 50.45 -58.42
N ILE A 789 28.90 50.43 -59.70
CA ILE A 789 28.03 49.43 -60.31
C ILE A 789 28.78 48.76 -61.45
N ASP A 790 29.01 47.45 -61.35
CA ASP A 790 29.69 46.64 -62.35
C ASP A 790 28.75 45.53 -62.78
N GLY A 791 28.27 45.54 -64.04
CA GLY A 791 27.39 44.48 -64.55
C GLY A 791 28.07 43.11 -64.57
N GLY A 792 29.39 43.09 -64.75
CA GLY A 792 30.13 41.85 -64.97
C GLY A 792 30.09 41.44 -66.44
N LEU A 793 29.85 40.16 -66.68
CA LEU A 793 29.62 39.59 -68.01
C LEU A 793 28.11 39.47 -68.26
N GLY A 794 27.64 39.64 -69.49
CA GLY A 794 26.21 39.56 -69.81
C GLY A 794 25.71 40.88 -70.38
N ASN A 795 24.43 40.94 -70.76
CA ASN A 795 23.81 42.20 -71.17
C ASN A 795 23.03 42.74 -69.97
N ASP A 796 23.64 43.63 -69.21
CA ASP A 796 23.05 44.13 -67.96
C ASP A 796 22.27 45.41 -68.17
N HIS A 797 21.38 45.73 -67.24
CA HIS A 797 20.67 47.00 -67.14
C HIS A 797 21.03 47.65 -65.80
N LEU A 798 21.83 48.71 -65.84
CA LEU A 798 22.45 49.33 -64.68
C LEU A 798 21.83 50.71 -64.41
N PHE A 799 21.24 50.85 -63.23
CA PHE A 799 20.59 52.07 -62.76
C PHE A 799 21.24 52.52 -61.45
N GLY A 800 21.96 53.64 -61.49
CA GLY A 800 22.64 54.20 -60.32
C GLY A 800 21.75 54.98 -59.37
N GLY A 801 20.64 55.53 -59.88
CA GLY A 801 19.77 56.39 -59.08
C GLY A 801 20.32 57.82 -58.97
N PRO A 802 19.79 58.64 -58.05
CA PRO A 802 20.36 59.94 -57.73
C PRO A 802 21.73 59.78 -57.07
N GLY A 803 22.75 60.56 -57.44
CA GLY A 803 24.08 60.40 -56.87
C GLY A 803 25.16 60.79 -57.86
N ALA A 804 26.43 60.67 -57.46
CA ALA A 804 27.55 60.62 -58.40
C ALA A 804 27.98 59.16 -58.52
N ASP A 805 27.29 58.41 -59.36
CA ASP A 805 27.51 56.97 -59.48
C ASP A 805 28.67 56.66 -60.43
N THR A 806 29.21 55.45 -60.34
CA THR A 806 30.28 54.97 -61.21
C THR A 806 29.87 53.65 -61.84
N TYR A 807 29.61 53.66 -63.15
CA TYR A 807 29.38 52.47 -63.96
C TYR A 807 30.72 51.89 -64.41
N VAL A 808 30.99 50.65 -64.05
CA VAL A 808 32.29 50.00 -64.23
C VAL A 808 32.18 48.97 -65.34
N PHE A 809 33.12 49.03 -66.27
CA PHE A 809 33.28 48.06 -67.35
C PHE A 809 34.62 47.34 -67.16
N SER A 810 34.58 46.21 -66.47
CA SER A 810 35.78 45.47 -66.03
C SER A 810 36.02 44.13 -66.76
N THR A 811 35.05 43.67 -67.55
CA THR A 811 35.04 42.33 -68.17
C THR A 811 35.26 42.38 -69.69
N LYS A 812 35.30 41.19 -70.32
CA LYS A 812 35.62 41.05 -71.74
C LYS A 812 34.46 41.54 -72.61
N LEU A 813 34.75 42.53 -73.47
CA LEU A 813 33.80 43.03 -74.46
C LEU A 813 33.33 41.93 -75.44
N GLY A 814 32.06 42.00 -75.84
CA GLY A 814 31.43 41.05 -76.75
C GLY A 814 30.05 41.50 -77.20
N ARG A 815 29.51 40.85 -78.23
CA ARG A 815 28.15 41.14 -78.71
C ARG A 815 27.04 40.74 -77.73
N ASP A 816 27.36 39.78 -76.87
CA ASP A 816 26.48 39.29 -75.80
C ASP A 816 26.88 39.92 -74.45
N ASN A 817 27.64 41.02 -74.50
CA ASN A 817 28.17 41.75 -73.34
C ASN A 817 28.08 43.27 -73.54
N VAL A 818 26.86 43.77 -73.70
CA VAL A 818 26.55 45.17 -73.94
C VAL A 818 25.55 45.65 -72.89
N ASP A 819 26.02 46.48 -71.97
CA ASP A 819 25.20 46.91 -70.84
C ASP A 819 24.43 48.19 -71.18
N GLN A 820 23.21 48.28 -70.68
CA GLN A 820 22.40 49.48 -70.70
C GLN A 820 22.66 50.24 -69.41
N ILE A 821 22.99 51.53 -69.51
CA ILE A 821 23.25 52.39 -68.36
C ILE A 821 22.32 53.60 -68.39
N TYR A 822 21.85 54.00 -67.22
CA TYR A 822 21.04 55.21 -67.07
C TYR A 822 21.82 56.30 -66.32
N ILE A 823 22.28 57.32 -67.03
CA ILE A 823 23.10 58.38 -66.43
C ILE A 823 22.22 59.44 -65.78
N TYR A 824 22.28 59.60 -64.45
CA TYR A 824 21.65 60.69 -63.70
C TYR A 824 22.52 61.96 -63.72
N GLY A 825 21.86 63.12 -63.64
CA GLY A 825 22.51 64.44 -63.58
C GLY A 825 22.06 65.40 -64.69
N SER A 826 21.69 66.62 -64.29
CA SER A 826 21.37 67.72 -65.20
C SER A 826 22.64 68.43 -65.70
N GLN A 827 22.56 69.22 -66.78
CA GLN A 827 23.68 70.03 -67.28
C GLN A 827 24.10 71.19 -66.33
N ASP A 828 23.51 71.28 -65.13
CA ASP A 828 23.74 72.39 -64.21
C ASP A 828 25.05 72.21 -63.41
N PRO A 829 25.92 73.23 -63.36
CA PRO A 829 27.16 73.17 -62.59
C PRO A 829 26.86 73.13 -61.09
N GLY A 830 26.99 71.96 -60.48
CA GLY A 830 26.78 71.70 -59.06
C GLY A 830 26.08 70.39 -58.74
N ASP A 831 25.46 69.74 -59.74
CA ASP A 831 24.89 68.39 -59.61
C ASP A 831 26.01 67.33 -59.53
N PRO A 832 25.93 66.34 -58.64
CA PRO A 832 26.77 65.15 -58.73
C PRO A 832 26.58 64.49 -60.11
N ARG A 833 27.68 64.10 -60.75
CA ARG A 833 27.68 63.59 -62.12
C ARG A 833 28.24 62.18 -62.15
N ASP A 834 27.52 61.28 -62.80
CA ASP A 834 27.96 59.91 -62.92
C ASP A 834 29.23 59.79 -63.77
N MET A 835 30.00 58.74 -63.48
CA MET A 835 31.24 58.38 -64.13
C MET A 835 31.13 57.01 -64.79
N ILE A 836 31.89 56.81 -65.85
CA ILE A 836 32.11 55.52 -66.50
C ILE A 836 33.57 55.12 -66.24
N GLU A 837 33.78 54.09 -65.42
CA GLU A 837 35.08 53.51 -65.14
C GLU A 837 35.40 52.38 -66.13
N LEU A 838 36.51 52.50 -66.84
CA LEU A 838 36.97 51.55 -67.83
C LEU A 838 38.23 50.84 -67.32
N SER A 839 38.18 49.52 -67.18
CA SER A 839 39.35 48.74 -66.74
C SER A 839 40.49 48.84 -67.75
N LYS A 840 41.68 49.28 -67.31
CA LYS A 840 42.90 49.36 -68.14
C LYS A 840 43.28 48.03 -68.78
N LEU A 841 42.91 46.91 -68.16
CA LEU A 841 43.16 45.56 -68.65
C LEU A 841 42.36 45.27 -69.93
N ILE A 842 41.12 45.76 -70.01
CA ILE A 842 40.22 45.56 -71.15
C ILE A 842 40.47 46.66 -72.19
N PHE A 843 40.48 47.92 -71.75
CA PHE A 843 40.67 49.10 -72.59
C PHE A 843 42.16 49.44 -72.75
N SER A 844 42.93 48.45 -73.22
CA SER A 844 44.40 48.45 -73.20
C SER A 844 45.07 49.58 -74.00
N ALA A 845 44.38 50.18 -74.99
CA ALA A 845 44.89 51.31 -75.77
C ALA A 845 44.77 52.68 -75.08
N LEU A 846 44.01 52.79 -73.98
CA LEU A 846 43.84 54.04 -73.23
C LEU A 846 44.93 54.21 -72.17
N ALA A 847 45.29 55.46 -71.86
CA ALA A 847 46.18 55.78 -70.73
C ALA A 847 45.40 55.75 -69.39
N PRO A 848 46.02 55.33 -68.27
CA PRO A 848 45.37 55.36 -66.96
C PRO A 848 45.10 56.80 -66.50
N GLY A 849 44.03 56.98 -65.71
CA GLY A 849 43.53 58.28 -65.26
C GLY A 849 42.34 58.78 -66.09
N GLN A 850 42.05 60.08 -66.00
CA GLN A 850 40.97 60.70 -66.76
C GLN A 850 41.18 60.53 -68.28
N LEU A 851 40.14 60.18 -69.03
CA LEU A 851 40.23 60.07 -70.49
C LEU A 851 40.68 61.39 -71.12
N ALA A 852 41.70 61.33 -71.98
CA ALA A 852 42.17 62.48 -72.72
C ALA A 852 41.09 62.98 -73.69
N GLU A 853 40.91 64.30 -73.82
CA GLU A 853 39.91 64.87 -74.75
C GLU A 853 40.09 64.39 -76.18
N SER A 854 41.33 64.18 -76.62
CA SER A 854 41.66 63.67 -77.95
C SER A 854 41.24 62.21 -78.18
N ALA A 855 40.92 61.46 -77.12
CA ALA A 855 40.53 60.06 -77.19
C ALA A 855 39.01 59.84 -77.17
N PHE A 856 38.22 60.89 -76.99
CA PHE A 856 36.75 60.85 -77.00
C PHE A 856 36.19 61.52 -78.25
N LYS A 857 35.22 60.88 -78.91
CA LYS A 857 34.52 61.48 -80.06
C LYS A 857 33.01 61.22 -80.03
N ALA A 858 32.24 62.30 -80.12
CA ALA A 858 30.80 62.22 -80.42
C ALA A 858 30.61 62.08 -81.94
N ILE A 859 30.02 60.98 -82.39
CA ILE A 859 30.08 60.54 -83.80
C ILE A 859 28.78 60.77 -84.60
N ASP A 860 27.72 61.33 -84.02
CA ASP A 860 26.47 61.60 -84.75
C ASP A 860 26.67 62.48 -86.00
N HIS A 861 27.63 63.41 -85.93
CA HIS A 861 27.90 64.39 -86.99
C HIS A 861 29.40 64.62 -87.26
N ALA A 862 30.30 63.83 -86.68
CA ALA A 862 31.75 63.99 -86.79
C ALA A 862 32.43 62.77 -87.44
N LYS A 863 33.60 63.00 -88.06
CA LYS A 863 34.46 61.92 -88.54
C LYS A 863 35.40 61.48 -87.42
N VAL A 864 35.62 60.17 -87.33
CA VAL A 864 36.59 59.54 -86.43
C VAL A 864 38.01 59.71 -87.00
N ASP A 865 38.99 59.98 -86.14
CA ASP A 865 40.41 60.07 -86.44
C ASP A 865 41.24 59.07 -85.62
N ALA A 866 42.54 58.94 -85.95
CA ALA A 866 43.44 57.93 -85.42
C ALA A 866 43.71 58.01 -83.91
N ASP A 867 43.31 59.08 -83.22
CA ASP A 867 43.47 59.26 -81.77
C ASP A 867 42.18 58.97 -80.99
N ASP A 868 41.03 58.90 -81.69
CA ASP A 868 39.75 58.55 -81.09
C ASP A 868 39.72 57.09 -80.62
N ARG A 869 39.26 56.85 -79.40
CA ARG A 869 39.23 55.51 -78.78
C ARG A 869 37.88 55.19 -78.17
N ILE A 870 37.19 56.17 -77.59
CA ILE A 870 35.81 56.04 -77.11
C ILE A 870 34.91 56.85 -78.03
N LEU A 871 33.98 56.18 -78.69
CA LEU A 871 33.06 56.78 -79.65
C LEU A 871 31.64 56.75 -79.08
N TYR A 872 30.98 57.90 -79.01
CA TYR A 872 29.60 57.99 -78.52
C TYR A 872 28.65 58.47 -79.61
N LYS A 873 27.58 57.70 -79.85
CA LYS A 873 26.52 58.02 -80.80
C LYS A 873 25.25 58.37 -80.02
N GLN A 874 25.06 59.64 -79.73
CA GLN A 874 24.00 60.13 -78.87
C GLN A 874 22.59 59.87 -79.43
N ALA A 875 22.40 59.83 -80.75
CA ALA A 875 21.09 59.57 -81.34
C ALA A 875 20.51 58.19 -80.92
N THR A 876 21.40 57.22 -80.70
CA THR A 876 21.06 55.85 -80.31
C THR A 876 21.50 55.48 -78.90
N GLY A 877 22.34 56.30 -78.25
CA GLY A 877 22.92 56.02 -76.93
C GLY A 877 24.15 55.09 -76.96
N GLU A 878 24.56 54.63 -78.14
CA GLU A 878 25.60 53.59 -78.28
C GLU A 878 27.01 54.14 -77.98
N VAL A 879 27.75 53.47 -77.07
CA VAL A 879 29.14 53.78 -76.72
C VAL A 879 30.06 52.65 -77.20
N PHE A 880 31.03 52.99 -78.04
CA PHE A 880 31.96 52.05 -78.65
C PHE A 880 33.40 52.27 -78.21
N TYR A 881 34.17 51.18 -78.16
CA TYR A 881 35.62 51.19 -78.02
C TYR A 881 36.29 50.85 -79.35
N ASP A 882 37.01 51.81 -79.92
CA ASP A 882 37.90 51.60 -81.05
C ASP A 882 39.34 51.46 -80.56
N ALA A 883 39.81 50.23 -80.42
CA ALA A 883 41.15 49.95 -79.90
C ALA A 883 42.28 50.47 -80.82
N ASP A 884 42.03 50.59 -82.14
CA ASP A 884 43.05 51.01 -83.10
C ASP A 884 42.91 52.48 -83.56
N GLY A 885 41.74 53.08 -83.34
CA GLY A 885 41.37 54.46 -83.69
C GLY A 885 41.33 54.76 -85.18
N SER A 886 41.82 53.85 -86.01
CA SER A 886 42.00 54.03 -87.45
C SER A 886 40.82 53.50 -88.26
N GLY A 887 39.83 52.88 -87.59
CA GLY A 887 38.68 52.23 -88.20
C GLY A 887 39.01 50.96 -88.99
N LYS A 888 40.20 50.36 -88.79
CA LYS A 888 40.62 49.12 -89.50
C LYS A 888 40.10 47.88 -88.80
N ALA A 889 40.11 47.85 -87.47
CA ALA A 889 39.32 46.98 -86.62
C ALA A 889 37.96 47.66 -86.37
N GLY A 890 36.88 46.88 -86.33
CA GLY A 890 35.56 47.43 -86.02
C GLY A 890 35.51 47.87 -84.55
N ALA A 891 35.02 49.09 -84.30
CA ALA A 891 34.74 49.55 -82.94
C ALA A 891 33.73 48.62 -82.27
N GLN A 892 33.98 48.25 -81.02
CA GLN A 892 33.15 47.32 -80.26
C GLN A 892 32.17 48.09 -79.39
N LEU A 893 30.87 47.85 -79.59
CA LEU A 893 29.83 48.35 -78.69
C LEU A 893 30.00 47.67 -77.33
N PHE A 894 29.99 48.45 -76.26
CA PHE A 894 30.08 47.91 -74.90
C PHE A 894 29.05 48.49 -73.93
N ALA A 895 28.47 49.65 -74.24
CA ALA A 895 27.42 50.23 -73.43
C ALA A 895 26.39 50.96 -74.29
N VAL A 896 25.16 51.08 -73.78
CA VAL A 896 24.10 51.92 -74.33
C VAL A 896 23.58 52.84 -73.22
N VAL A 897 23.72 54.15 -73.41
CA VAL A 897 23.15 55.17 -72.53
C VAL A 897 21.66 55.31 -72.82
N GLU A 898 20.82 54.75 -71.96
CA GLU A 898 19.37 54.59 -72.21
C GLU A 898 18.66 55.94 -72.38
N ASN A 899 18.98 56.92 -71.52
CA ASN A 899 18.40 58.26 -71.57
C ASN A 899 19.06 59.19 -72.60
N LYS A 900 20.06 58.70 -73.35
CA LYS A 900 20.79 59.45 -74.39
C LYS A 900 21.41 60.76 -73.91
N GLY A 901 21.81 60.80 -72.63
CA GLY A 901 22.50 61.94 -72.02
C GLY A 901 23.79 62.33 -72.75
N GLU A 902 24.24 63.57 -72.59
CA GLU A 902 25.52 64.01 -73.16
C GLU A 902 26.70 63.44 -72.37
N LEU A 903 27.62 62.77 -73.08
CA LEU A 903 28.89 62.30 -72.54
C LEU A 903 30.06 63.17 -73.02
N LYS A 904 31.05 63.39 -72.16
CA LYS A 904 32.34 64.03 -72.50
C LYS A 904 33.50 63.18 -71.98
N ALA A 905 34.73 63.47 -72.43
CA ALA A 905 35.93 62.76 -71.94
C ALA A 905 36.08 62.81 -70.40
N GLY A 906 35.63 63.91 -69.79
CA GLY A 906 35.56 64.09 -68.33
C GLY A 906 34.68 63.09 -67.58
N ASP A 907 33.82 62.34 -68.27
CA ASP A 907 32.92 61.34 -67.67
C ASP A 907 33.56 59.95 -67.64
N PHE A 908 34.74 59.77 -68.23
CA PHE A 908 35.42 58.48 -68.33
C PHE A 908 36.72 58.44 -67.51
N LEU A 909 36.83 57.45 -66.63
CA LEU A 909 38.03 57.16 -65.85
C LEU A 909 38.63 55.82 -66.28
N ILE A 910 39.94 55.75 -66.47
CA ILE A 910 40.64 54.51 -66.76
C ILE A 910 41.40 54.07 -65.51
N ALA A 911 40.94 52.97 -64.91
CA ALA A 911 41.46 52.42 -63.66
C ALA A 911 42.36 51.19 -63.88
#